data_AF-A0AAD7UL82-F1
#
_entry.id   AF-A0AAD7UL82-F1
#
_cell.length_a   1.000
_cell.length_b   1.000
_cell.length_c   1.000
_cell.angle_alpha   90.00
_cell.angle_beta   90.00
_cell.angle_gamma   90.00
#
_symmetry.space_group_name_H-M   'P 1'
#
loop_
_entity.id
_entity.type
_entity.pdbx_description
1 polymer ?
#
loop_
_entity_poly.entity_id
_entity_poly.type
_entity_poly.pdbx_seq_one_letter_code
_entity_poly.pdbx_strand_id
1 'polypeptide(L)'
;MLWFAMMSSSLLATRRSCRRLFVEVGQVIEVEVERLTNLGEGVARHGEEGVVVMVPYTAPGERVRCRVWRTHKQHANADLVEILRASPERVEPQCALFGDCGGCQYQHVSLSEQRAWKRRHVEDALRRLAGAQGENDNDFVEAVRGGDRAYGYRSKLTPHYDTPRGEDVGPIGFNNCFRKVVDVPRCEIATDAINARLPSLRDEARERVREAVRKLAEPPRSRRPRKPRGATLLLRDHEGDVATDHHDVVAERVAGLAFEFKAGDFWQNNPDALPLLVDHVVSEARAEGMRYLADCYCGGGLFALCAAAHFHEVVGLEISETNVASATANARANDVRNVRFEAGKAEDLFRGVRDDLPPEETAVILDPPRRGASKEFIDQLLAYAPARIVYVSCDPATQARDAAFLLEGGGYTIARAVPFDLFPQTRHIESVVTFEKKNKQPTTPPSAFVVVNAPSSPRAAVLLFAATDYTGEDPWGDLGLSPGASATEIRRAYRRAAMRTHPDVNKSPDAEQEFKRISDAYELVRDPDALRKWQVRRGWRQSGSTGRARSRAAPRSSPSGRPQWAPPRQPEYDDAGGDSFGAIFGDMLRGFATAPGASARAVVDDLLDILEQTTEQNGAGPRDFATETERRRAETDQRKLVDRLSNMLKSEIEPKLASAKANEAAVRTKRDVDEMLAAVEKTAGLQAKKTACERQLKIARKELDAIMRAQVGNVGPNYYDDPAAWRQPSYQPSPSRPPPPPPSDLDDRVARELDELKRSIDRRK
;
A
#
# COMPACT_ATOMS: atom_id res chain seq x y z
N MET A 1 66.79 21.76 8.85
CA MET A 1 65.94 20.54 8.76
C MET A 1 64.47 20.92 8.66
N LEU A 2 64.14 21.75 7.68
CA LEU A 2 62.81 22.31 7.42
C LEU A 2 62.05 21.52 6.33
N TRP A 3 62.50 20.29 6.06
CA TRP A 3 61.93 19.41 5.03
C TRP A 3 61.09 18.27 5.61
N PHE A 4 61.11 18.05 6.94
CA PHE A 4 60.33 17.01 7.62
C PHE A 4 58.99 17.51 8.20
N ALA A 5 58.78 18.83 8.30
CA ALA A 5 57.56 19.42 8.87
C ALA A 5 56.41 19.57 7.85
N MET A 6 56.68 19.53 6.54
CA MET A 6 55.63 19.64 5.50
C MET A 6 55.04 18.30 5.06
N MET A 7 55.60 17.15 5.46
CA MET A 7 55.04 15.82 5.16
C MET A 7 54.26 15.18 6.32
N SER A 8 53.99 15.92 7.40
CA SER A 8 53.05 15.47 8.44
C SER A 8 51.64 16.06 8.30
N SER A 9 51.42 16.95 7.32
CA SER A 9 50.09 17.53 7.05
C SER A 9 49.28 16.79 5.98
N SER A 10 49.87 15.80 5.29
CA SER A 10 49.20 15.04 4.21
C SER A 10 48.75 13.62 4.59
N LEU A 11 48.96 13.19 5.85
CA LEU A 11 48.52 11.86 6.35
C LEU A 11 47.43 11.95 7.44
N LEU A 12 46.94 13.16 7.75
CA LEU A 12 45.73 13.38 8.55
C LEU A 12 44.48 13.73 7.73
N ALA A 13 44.59 13.78 6.39
CA ALA A 13 43.47 14.09 5.48
C ALA A 13 42.71 12.84 4.98
N THR A 14 42.80 11.70 5.67
CA THR A 14 42.04 10.48 5.34
C THR A 14 41.45 9.82 6.58
N ARG A 15 40.96 10.62 7.54
CA ARG A 15 39.97 10.17 8.52
C ARG A 15 38.63 10.81 8.20
N ARG A 16 37.81 10.01 7.50
CA ARG A 16 36.33 10.05 7.48
C ARG A 16 35.72 11.44 7.38
N SER A 17 35.29 11.79 6.17
CA SER A 17 34.07 12.61 6.00
C SER A 17 32.87 11.83 6.57
N CYS A 18 32.79 11.73 7.90
CA CYS A 18 31.53 11.62 8.59
C CYS A 18 30.95 13.03 8.51
N ARG A 19 30.00 13.26 7.61
CA ARG A 19 29.11 14.42 7.72
C ARG A 19 28.65 14.46 9.17
N ARG A 20 28.91 15.58 9.87
CA ARG A 20 28.37 15.81 11.22
C ARG A 20 26.88 15.50 11.15
N LEU A 21 26.42 14.55 11.97
CA LEU A 21 24.98 14.42 12.19
C LEU A 21 24.55 15.76 12.80
N PHE A 22 23.62 16.45 12.15
CA PHE A 22 23.25 17.81 12.54
C PHE A 22 22.61 17.89 13.92
N VAL A 23 22.08 16.75 14.38
CA VAL A 23 21.57 16.51 15.73
C VAL A 23 21.88 15.07 16.12
N GLU A 24 22.37 14.88 17.35
CA GLU A 24 22.76 13.57 17.88
C GLU A 24 21.59 12.85 18.55
N VAL A 25 21.58 11.52 18.47
CA VAL A 25 20.60 10.71 19.20
C VAL A 25 20.83 10.89 20.71
N GLY A 26 19.76 11.16 21.43
CA GLY A 26 19.75 11.50 22.85
C GLY A 26 19.86 13.01 23.13
N GLN A 27 20.22 13.82 22.12
CA GLN A 27 20.31 15.26 22.28
C GLN A 27 18.94 15.85 22.58
N VAL A 28 18.90 16.73 23.58
CA VAL A 28 17.71 17.51 23.93
C VAL A 28 17.84 18.89 23.30
N ILE A 29 16.86 19.28 22.49
CA ILE A 29 16.84 20.52 21.74
C ILE A 29 15.54 21.28 22.00
N GLU A 30 15.59 22.60 21.84
CA GLU A 30 14.41 23.45 21.84
C GLU A 30 14.07 23.83 20.39
N VAL A 31 12.80 23.71 20.04
CA VAL A 31 12.30 23.98 18.69
C VAL A 31 10.94 24.66 18.74
N GLU A 32 10.61 25.39 17.69
CA GLU A 32 9.28 25.96 17.46
C GLU A 32 8.57 25.17 16.38
N VAL A 33 7.36 24.70 16.69
CA VAL A 33 6.56 23.85 15.81
C VAL A 33 5.84 24.74 14.80
N GLU A 34 6.17 24.58 13.52
CA GLU A 34 5.67 25.41 12.43
C GLU A 34 4.34 24.89 11.86
N ARG A 35 4.21 23.57 11.74
CA ARG A 35 3.08 22.90 11.07
C ARG A 35 2.98 21.44 11.48
N LEU A 36 1.98 20.73 10.95
CA LEU A 36 1.84 19.28 11.11
C LEU A 36 2.17 18.52 9.82
N THR A 37 2.67 17.29 9.96
CA THR A 37 2.72 16.30 8.86
C THR A 37 1.33 15.73 8.59
N ASN A 38 1.18 14.99 7.49
CA ASN A 38 0.00 14.17 7.21
C ASN A 38 -0.21 13.02 8.23
N LEU A 39 0.82 12.71 9.03
CA LEU A 39 0.76 11.76 10.13
C LEU A 39 0.32 12.41 11.45
N GLY A 40 0.19 13.74 11.47
CA GLY A 40 -0.18 14.51 12.65
C GLY A 40 0.98 14.81 13.60
N GLU A 41 2.22 14.69 13.11
CA GLU A 41 3.42 15.01 13.88
C GLU A 41 3.79 16.48 13.67
N GLY A 42 4.19 17.17 14.73
CA GLY A 42 4.69 18.54 14.60
C GLY A 42 5.99 18.58 13.84
N VAL A 43 6.11 19.55 12.94
CA VAL A 43 7.29 19.79 12.13
C VAL A 43 7.93 21.08 12.64
N ALA A 44 9.20 20.98 13.00
CA ALA A 44 10.03 22.10 13.38
C ALA A 44 11.35 22.10 12.61
N ARG A 45 12.04 23.24 12.61
CA ARG A 45 13.40 23.35 12.08
C ARG A 45 14.38 23.69 13.19
N HIS A 46 15.53 23.03 13.18
CA HIS A 46 16.58 23.24 14.18
C HIS A 46 17.93 23.56 13.51
N GLY A 47 18.65 24.54 14.10
CA GLY A 47 19.96 24.99 13.65
C GLY A 47 19.94 25.90 12.41
N GLU A 48 21.09 26.51 12.12
CA GLU A 48 21.26 27.43 10.98
C GLU A 48 21.04 26.74 9.62
N GLU A 49 21.27 25.43 9.54
CA GLU A 49 21.06 24.62 8.34
C GLU A 49 19.60 24.13 8.17
N GLY A 50 18.72 24.40 9.14
CA GLY A 50 17.27 24.18 9.01
C GLY A 50 16.82 22.71 8.98
N VAL A 51 17.47 21.85 9.77
CA VAL A 51 17.15 20.41 9.86
C VAL A 51 15.71 20.21 10.30
N VAL A 52 14.96 19.39 9.56
CA VAL A 52 13.57 19.09 9.89
C VAL A 52 13.51 18.12 11.07
N VAL A 53 12.79 18.49 12.13
CA VAL A 53 12.56 17.67 13.31
C VAL A 53 11.07 17.37 13.41
N MET A 54 10.72 16.08 13.48
CA MET A 54 9.36 15.60 13.68
C MET A 54 9.13 15.29 15.15
N VAL A 55 8.12 15.92 15.75
CA VAL A 55 7.80 15.83 17.18
C VAL A 55 6.31 15.48 17.33
N PRO A 56 5.95 14.22 17.61
CA PRO A 56 4.57 13.82 17.87
C PRO A 56 3.95 14.57 19.05
N TYR A 57 2.62 14.64 19.09
CA TYR A 57 1.83 15.22 20.20
C TYR A 57 2.10 16.70 20.49
N THR A 58 2.55 17.42 19.46
CA THR A 58 2.72 18.88 19.49
C THR A 58 1.70 19.56 18.59
N ALA A 59 1.48 20.85 18.81
CA ALA A 59 0.61 21.70 18.03
C ALA A 59 1.42 22.83 17.38
N PRO A 60 1.00 23.36 16.22
CA PRO A 60 1.65 24.51 15.61
C PRO A 60 1.59 25.77 16.49
N GLY A 61 2.68 26.55 16.46
CA GLY A 61 2.91 27.70 17.33
C GLY A 61 3.56 27.35 18.68
N GLU A 62 3.69 26.07 19.01
CA GLU A 62 4.32 25.62 20.25
C GLU A 62 5.82 25.80 20.24
N ARG A 63 6.36 26.20 21.39
CA ARG A 63 7.78 26.06 21.67
C ARG A 63 7.95 24.87 22.61
N VAL A 64 8.73 23.89 22.18
CA VAL A 64 8.87 22.62 22.90
C VAL A 64 10.34 22.27 23.10
N ARG A 65 10.60 21.56 24.19
CA ARG A 65 11.82 20.80 24.38
C ARG A 65 11.56 19.37 23.92
N CYS A 66 12.37 18.87 22.99
CA CYS A 66 12.24 17.51 22.47
C CYS A 66 13.59 16.79 22.51
N ARG A 67 13.54 15.46 22.60
CA ARG A 67 14.72 14.59 22.67
C ARG A 67 14.79 13.75 21.41
N VAL A 68 15.84 13.94 20.63
CA VAL A 68 16.06 13.19 19.38
C VAL A 68 16.29 11.72 19.71
N TRP A 69 15.50 10.82 19.14
CA TRP A 69 15.68 9.37 19.30
C TRP A 69 16.14 8.70 18.01
N ARG A 70 16.00 9.37 16.86
CA ARG A 70 16.49 8.88 15.56
C ARG A 70 16.87 10.04 14.64
N THR A 71 18.03 9.93 14.02
CA THR A 71 18.52 10.90 13.04
C THR A 71 18.66 10.23 11.67
N HIS A 72 18.22 10.93 10.63
CA HIS A 72 18.37 10.54 9.22
C HIS A 72 19.21 11.60 8.48
N LYS A 73 19.39 11.41 7.16
CA LYS A 73 20.24 12.30 6.35
C LYS A 73 19.72 13.76 6.28
N GLN A 74 18.39 13.95 6.32
CA GLN A 74 17.73 15.25 6.10
C GLN A 74 16.69 15.61 7.17
N HIS A 75 16.39 14.70 8.10
CA HIS A 75 15.42 14.93 9.17
C HIS A 75 15.76 14.11 10.42
N ALA A 76 15.13 14.43 11.52
CA ALA A 76 15.21 13.68 12.77
C ALA A 76 13.82 13.45 13.37
N ASN A 77 13.66 12.36 14.11
CA ASN A 77 12.49 12.09 14.94
C ASN A 77 12.86 12.33 16.40
N ALA A 78 11.98 13.04 17.12
CA ALA A 78 12.19 13.38 18.52
C ALA A 78 10.92 13.14 19.33
N ASP A 79 11.12 12.77 20.59
CA ASP A 79 10.03 12.66 21.57
C ASP A 79 9.82 14.01 22.23
N LEU A 80 8.56 14.40 22.43
CA LEU A 80 8.21 15.55 23.25
C LEU A 80 8.68 15.30 24.70
N VAL A 81 9.45 16.23 25.26
CA VAL A 81 9.90 16.20 26.67
C VAL A 81 9.12 17.19 27.50
N GLU A 82 8.98 18.43 27.01
CA GLU A 82 8.31 19.51 27.73
C GLU A 82 7.74 20.54 26.75
N ILE A 83 6.57 21.08 27.05
CA ILE A 83 5.99 22.21 26.33
C ILE A 83 6.40 23.48 27.08
N LEU A 84 7.25 24.29 26.47
CA LEU A 84 7.76 25.54 27.04
C LEU A 84 6.77 26.69 26.83
N ARG A 85 6.06 26.66 25.70
CA ARG A 85 4.96 27.58 25.38
C ARG A 85 3.91 26.80 24.59
N ALA A 86 2.72 26.64 25.19
CA ALA A 86 1.59 25.97 24.57
C ALA A 86 0.96 26.85 23.47
N SER A 87 0.37 26.20 22.47
CA SER A 87 -0.45 26.86 21.46
C SER A 87 -1.79 27.28 22.08
N PRO A 88 -2.39 28.40 21.66
CA PRO A 88 -3.75 28.75 22.07
C PRO A 88 -4.79 27.67 21.72
N GLU A 89 -4.52 26.87 20.70
CA GLU A 89 -5.37 25.77 20.25
C GLU A 89 -5.12 24.46 21.00
N ARG A 90 -4.18 24.43 21.97
CA ARG A 90 -3.95 23.23 22.78
C ARG A 90 -5.11 23.03 23.76
N VAL A 91 -5.63 21.81 23.78
CA VAL A 91 -6.64 21.36 24.75
C VAL A 91 -6.14 20.16 25.52
N GLU A 92 -6.73 19.89 26.69
CA GLU A 92 -6.40 18.71 27.47
C GLU A 92 -7.06 17.46 26.84
N PRO A 93 -6.30 16.40 26.52
CA PRO A 93 -6.87 15.16 26.02
C PRO A 93 -7.86 14.53 27.02
N GLN A 94 -9.01 14.08 26.53
CA GLN A 94 -9.99 13.39 27.39
C GLN A 94 -9.58 11.94 27.71
N CYS A 95 -8.84 11.28 26.81
CA CYS A 95 -8.42 9.90 27.01
C CYS A 95 -7.10 9.84 27.78
N ALA A 96 -7.12 9.18 28.94
CA ALA A 96 -5.91 8.95 29.75
C ALA A 96 -4.84 8.10 29.06
N LEU A 97 -5.19 7.39 27.97
CA LEU A 97 -4.27 6.58 27.17
C LEU A 97 -3.74 7.33 25.92
N PHE A 98 -4.08 8.61 25.76
CA PHE A 98 -3.57 9.42 24.67
C PHE A 98 -2.04 9.55 24.79
N GLY A 99 -1.31 9.37 23.69
CA GLY A 99 0.15 9.29 23.69
C GLY A 99 0.69 7.86 23.65
N ASP A 100 0.01 6.94 24.34
CA ASP A 100 0.37 5.52 24.37
C ASP A 100 -0.43 4.69 23.35
N CYS A 101 -1.75 4.88 23.30
CA CYS A 101 -2.62 4.20 22.35
C CYS A 101 -2.46 4.79 20.94
N GLY A 102 -2.25 3.95 19.92
CA GLY A 102 -2.08 4.40 18.53
C GLY A 102 -3.38 4.87 17.84
N GLY A 103 -4.51 4.91 18.56
CA GLY A 103 -5.83 5.20 17.99
C GLY A 103 -6.08 6.67 17.65
N CYS A 104 -5.54 7.61 18.43
CA CYS A 104 -5.78 9.06 18.27
C CYS A 104 -4.46 9.82 18.16
N GLN A 105 -4.45 10.90 17.37
CA GLN A 105 -3.26 11.73 17.14
C GLN A 105 -3.47 13.18 17.57
N TYR A 106 -4.72 13.65 17.70
CA TYR A 106 -5.02 15.08 17.85
C TYR A 106 -5.81 15.46 19.11
N GLN A 107 -5.97 14.58 20.10
CA GLN A 107 -6.75 14.93 21.30
C GLN A 107 -6.21 16.13 22.06
N HIS A 108 -4.94 16.51 21.83
CA HIS A 108 -4.32 17.69 22.41
C HIS A 108 -4.53 18.99 21.61
N VAL A 109 -5.31 18.94 20.52
CA VAL A 109 -5.58 20.08 19.61
C VAL A 109 -7.09 20.32 19.53
N SER A 110 -7.51 21.58 19.55
CA SER A 110 -8.92 21.96 19.40
C SER A 110 -9.54 21.39 18.11
N LEU A 111 -10.83 21.06 18.14
CA LEU A 111 -11.51 20.48 16.97
C LEU A 111 -11.49 21.43 15.77
N SER A 112 -11.59 22.75 15.99
CA SER A 112 -11.48 23.77 14.96
C SER A 112 -10.13 23.72 14.26
N GLU A 113 -9.04 23.62 15.03
CA GLU A 113 -7.69 23.58 14.46
C GLU A 113 -7.40 22.24 13.79
N GLN A 114 -7.91 21.12 14.32
CA GLN A 114 -7.87 19.82 13.63
C GLN A 114 -8.48 19.92 12.22
N ARG A 115 -9.65 20.53 12.11
CA ARG A 115 -10.34 20.75 10.83
C ARG A 115 -9.57 21.70 9.93
N ALA A 116 -9.01 22.80 10.46
CA ALA A 116 -8.16 23.69 9.68
C ALA A 116 -6.95 22.96 9.06
N TRP A 117 -6.29 22.08 9.82
CA TRP A 117 -5.19 21.26 9.30
C TRP A 117 -5.62 20.23 8.27
N LYS A 118 -6.74 19.55 8.51
CA LYS A 118 -7.33 18.60 7.58
C LYS A 118 -7.64 19.25 6.22
N ARG A 119 -8.21 20.46 6.22
CA ARG A 119 -8.40 21.26 5.00
C ARG A 119 -7.08 21.55 4.29
N ARG A 120 -6.11 22.11 5.01
CA ARG A 120 -4.77 22.41 4.47
C ARG A 120 -4.10 21.19 3.86
N HIS A 121 -4.30 20.00 4.44
CA HIS A 121 -3.74 18.77 3.91
C HIS A 121 -4.30 18.40 2.52
N VAL A 122 -5.61 18.54 2.32
CA VAL A 122 -6.26 18.31 1.02
C VAL A 122 -5.81 19.34 0.00
N GLU A 123 -5.78 20.62 0.39
CA GLU A 123 -5.34 21.73 -0.45
C GLU A 123 -3.89 21.54 -0.92
N ASP A 124 -2.98 21.21 0.00
CA ASP A 124 -1.57 20.92 -0.30
C ASP A 124 -1.43 19.73 -1.26
N ALA A 125 -2.21 18.67 -1.07
CA ALA A 125 -2.17 17.49 -1.93
C ALA A 125 -2.62 17.83 -3.36
N LEU A 126 -3.76 18.50 -3.51
CA LEU A 126 -4.30 18.88 -4.83
C LEU A 126 -3.38 19.86 -5.56
N ARG A 127 -2.82 20.86 -4.87
CA ARG A 127 -1.87 21.81 -5.47
C ARG A 127 -0.58 21.13 -5.92
N ARG A 128 0.03 20.34 -5.04
CA ARG A 128 1.39 19.81 -5.27
C ARG A 128 1.41 18.59 -6.18
N LEU A 129 0.38 17.74 -6.12
CA LEU A 129 0.35 16.47 -6.84
C LEU A 129 -0.55 16.50 -8.08
N ALA A 130 -1.67 17.24 -8.02
CA ALA A 130 -2.59 17.36 -9.16
C ALA A 130 -2.32 18.59 -10.05
N GLY A 131 -1.41 19.48 -9.62
CA GLY A 131 -1.18 20.76 -10.30
C GLY A 131 -2.41 21.68 -10.31
N ALA A 132 -3.36 21.45 -9.40
CA ALA A 132 -4.59 22.23 -9.33
C ALA A 132 -4.28 23.70 -9.02
N GLN A 133 -4.78 24.61 -9.84
CA GLN A 133 -4.71 26.05 -9.62
C GLN A 133 -6.11 26.59 -9.39
N GLY A 134 -6.27 27.41 -8.35
CA GLY A 134 -7.48 28.21 -8.15
C GLY A 134 -7.42 29.47 -9.00
N GLU A 135 -8.58 30.04 -9.33
CA GLU A 135 -8.66 31.35 -10.02
C GLU A 135 -8.12 32.50 -9.14
N ASN A 136 -8.04 32.29 -7.81
CA ASN A 136 -7.43 33.19 -6.83
C ASN A 136 -6.49 32.42 -5.90
N ASP A 137 -5.51 33.11 -5.29
CA ASP A 137 -4.60 32.57 -4.27
C ASP A 137 -5.34 32.02 -3.02
N ASN A 138 -6.62 32.36 -2.84
CA ASN A 138 -7.45 31.85 -1.75
C ASN A 138 -8.39 30.71 -2.19
N ASP A 139 -7.91 29.50 -1.91
CA ASP A 139 -8.63 28.35 -1.33
C ASP A 139 -9.83 27.77 -2.11
N PHE A 140 -9.55 27.03 -3.19
CA PHE A 140 -10.53 26.20 -3.91
C PHE A 140 -11.01 24.96 -3.12
N VAL A 141 -10.50 24.78 -1.89
CA VAL A 141 -10.92 23.74 -0.95
C VAL A 141 -11.76 24.38 0.15
N GLU A 142 -12.98 23.90 0.35
CA GLU A 142 -13.87 24.43 1.37
C GLU A 142 -13.45 24.05 2.79
N ALA A 143 -14.06 24.70 3.78
CA ALA A 143 -13.94 24.30 5.17
C ALA A 143 -14.39 22.85 5.38
N VAL A 144 -13.68 22.12 6.26
CA VAL A 144 -14.01 20.73 6.58
C VAL A 144 -15.41 20.66 7.20
N ARG A 145 -16.24 19.77 6.67
CA ARG A 145 -17.58 19.47 7.21
C ARG A 145 -17.51 18.25 8.13
N GLY A 146 -18.33 18.20 9.16
CA GLY A 146 -18.38 17.04 10.06
C GLY A 146 -19.38 17.26 11.17
N GLY A 147 -19.76 16.18 11.86
CA GLY A 147 -20.69 16.25 12.98
C GLY A 147 -20.14 17.06 14.16
N ASP A 148 -21.00 17.44 15.10
CA ASP A 148 -20.60 18.27 16.25
C ASP A 148 -19.84 17.48 17.34
N ARG A 149 -19.93 16.15 17.29
CA ARG A 149 -19.34 15.27 18.31
C ARG A 149 -17.86 15.01 18.02
N ALA A 150 -17.01 15.50 18.92
CA ALA A 150 -15.57 15.25 18.90
C ALA A 150 -15.19 13.88 19.51
N TYR A 151 -16.11 13.26 20.24
CA TYR A 151 -15.98 12.01 21.01
C TYR A 151 -17.29 11.22 20.94
N GLY A 152 -17.31 9.95 21.36
CA GLY A 152 -18.54 9.16 21.39
C GLY A 152 -19.16 8.83 20.02
N TYR A 153 -18.45 9.07 18.92
CA TYR A 153 -19.00 8.94 17.57
C TYR A 153 -18.74 7.57 16.94
N ARG A 154 -17.75 6.82 17.43
CA ARG A 154 -17.24 5.63 16.73
C ARG A 154 -18.08 4.40 17.04
N SER A 155 -18.88 3.94 16.07
CA SER A 155 -19.82 2.81 16.17
C SER A 155 -19.19 1.44 15.96
N LYS A 156 -17.88 1.33 15.71
CA LYS A 156 -17.16 0.05 15.65
C LYS A 156 -15.77 0.13 16.26
N LEU A 157 -15.48 -0.81 17.15
CA LEU A 157 -14.16 -1.09 17.69
C LEU A 157 -13.76 -2.54 17.43
N THR A 158 -12.46 -2.76 17.26
CA THR A 158 -11.88 -4.10 17.13
C THR A 158 -10.66 -4.27 18.03
N PRO A 159 -10.80 -4.24 19.37
CA PRO A 159 -9.66 -4.42 20.27
C PRO A 159 -9.15 -5.85 20.18
N HIS A 160 -7.85 -6.04 20.34
CA HIS A 160 -7.19 -7.33 20.22
C HIS A 160 -6.27 -7.62 21.40
N TYR A 161 -5.92 -8.89 21.53
CA TYR A 161 -4.93 -9.37 22.50
C TYR A 161 -4.00 -10.39 21.84
N ASP A 162 -2.76 -10.42 22.32
CA ASP A 162 -1.72 -11.32 21.82
C ASP A 162 -1.95 -12.77 22.27
N THR A 163 -1.11 -13.70 21.83
CA THR A 163 -1.22 -15.09 22.28
C THR A 163 -1.06 -15.20 23.81
N PRO A 164 -2.06 -15.74 24.53
CA PRO A 164 -2.03 -15.82 26.00
C PRO A 164 -0.86 -16.64 26.55
N ARG A 165 -0.40 -16.29 27.76
CA ARG A 165 0.61 -17.03 28.51
C ARG A 165 -0.04 -17.83 29.63
N GLY A 166 -0.41 -19.08 29.31
CA GLY A 166 -1.25 -19.87 30.21
C GLY A 166 -2.64 -19.22 30.29
N GLU A 167 -3.12 -18.97 31.50
CA GLU A 167 -4.42 -18.32 31.74
C GLU A 167 -4.38 -16.78 31.60
N ASP A 168 -3.19 -16.20 31.54
CA ASP A 168 -3.04 -14.75 31.40
C ASP A 168 -3.17 -14.31 29.94
N VAL A 169 -4.24 -13.54 29.67
CA VAL A 169 -4.52 -12.91 28.38
C VAL A 169 -3.65 -11.67 28.15
N GLY A 170 -3.13 -11.06 29.22
CA GLY A 170 -2.42 -9.79 29.15
C GLY A 170 -3.34 -8.62 28.79
N PRO A 171 -2.80 -7.56 28.15
CA PRO A 171 -3.58 -6.39 27.74
C PRO A 171 -4.55 -6.73 26.61
N ILE A 172 -5.74 -6.13 26.65
CA ILE A 172 -6.73 -6.18 25.56
C ILE A 172 -6.97 -4.75 25.10
N GLY A 173 -6.74 -4.45 23.83
CA GLY A 173 -6.93 -3.08 23.35
C GLY A 173 -6.33 -2.86 21.97
N PHE A 174 -5.56 -1.79 21.80
CA PHE A 174 -5.03 -1.39 20.49
C PHE A 174 -3.52 -1.33 20.50
N ASN A 175 -2.92 -1.43 19.32
CA ASN A 175 -1.47 -1.31 19.18
C ASN A 175 -1.03 0.14 19.36
N ASN A 176 0.08 0.33 20.06
CA ASN A 176 0.86 1.57 19.99
C ASN A 176 1.73 1.60 18.72
N CYS A 177 2.52 2.67 18.56
CA CYS A 177 3.45 2.83 17.45
C CYS A 177 4.54 1.75 17.35
N PHE A 178 4.79 1.00 18.43
CA PHE A 178 5.73 -0.13 18.48
C PHE A 178 5.06 -1.49 18.28
N ARG A 179 3.80 -1.52 17.83
CA ARG A 179 3.01 -2.76 17.65
C ARG A 179 2.83 -3.57 18.94
N LYS A 180 2.87 -2.90 20.10
CA LYS A 180 2.56 -3.49 21.40
C LYS A 180 1.11 -3.17 21.76
N VAL A 181 0.37 -4.17 22.21
CA VAL A 181 -1.00 -4.00 22.71
C VAL A 181 -0.99 -3.16 23.99
N VAL A 182 -1.71 -2.05 23.96
CA VAL A 182 -2.04 -1.21 25.12
C VAL A 182 -3.36 -1.71 25.69
N ASP A 183 -3.45 -1.82 27.02
CA ASP A 183 -4.71 -2.22 27.65
C ASP A 183 -5.71 -1.04 27.61
N VAL A 184 -6.85 -1.26 26.96
CA VAL A 184 -7.86 -0.22 26.74
C VAL A 184 -9.18 -0.68 27.39
N PRO A 185 -9.46 -0.27 28.64
CA PRO A 185 -10.71 -0.61 29.32
C PRO A 185 -11.89 0.24 28.86
N ARG A 186 -11.63 1.42 28.31
CA ARG A 186 -12.61 2.40 27.82
C ARG A 186 -11.99 3.22 26.68
N CYS A 187 -12.81 3.65 25.72
CA CYS A 187 -12.37 4.45 24.58
C CYS A 187 -13.28 5.67 24.40
N GLU A 188 -12.78 6.88 24.66
CA GLU A 188 -13.61 8.10 24.63
C GLU A 188 -14.17 8.45 23.24
N ILE A 189 -13.55 7.97 22.15
CA ILE A 189 -14.11 8.19 20.81
C ILE A 189 -15.21 7.18 20.45
N ALA A 190 -15.37 6.09 21.20
CA ALA A 190 -16.39 5.07 20.95
C ALA A 190 -17.72 5.44 21.60
N THR A 191 -18.82 4.95 21.02
CA THR A 191 -20.16 5.20 21.54
C THR A 191 -20.34 4.68 22.97
N ASP A 192 -21.30 5.24 23.69
CA ASP A 192 -21.60 4.84 25.06
C ASP A 192 -22.01 3.36 25.15
N ALA A 193 -22.76 2.86 24.15
CA ALA A 193 -23.14 1.44 24.08
C ALA A 193 -21.90 0.52 24.00
N ILE A 194 -20.92 0.87 23.16
CA ILE A 194 -19.65 0.12 23.09
C ILE A 194 -18.90 0.19 24.41
N ASN A 195 -18.78 1.37 25.02
CA ASN A 195 -18.09 1.51 26.30
C ASN A 195 -18.81 0.78 27.44
N ALA A 196 -20.12 0.63 27.38
CA ALA A 196 -20.90 -0.18 28.32
C ALA A 196 -20.66 -1.69 28.12
N ARG A 197 -20.55 -2.16 26.87
CA ARG A 197 -20.34 -3.59 26.55
C ARG A 197 -18.89 -4.04 26.74
N LEU A 198 -17.91 -3.17 26.48
CA LEU A 198 -16.49 -3.51 26.43
C LEU A 198 -15.95 -4.25 27.68
N PRO A 199 -16.25 -3.82 28.93
CA PRO A 199 -15.75 -4.53 30.12
C PRO A 199 -16.18 -5.99 30.18
N SER A 200 -17.48 -6.26 29.97
CA SER A 200 -18.01 -7.62 29.99
C SER A 200 -17.44 -8.51 28.87
N LEU A 201 -17.24 -7.96 27.66
CA LEU A 201 -16.63 -8.70 26.56
C LEU A 201 -15.15 -9.05 26.84
N ARG A 202 -14.43 -8.18 27.56
CA ARG A 202 -13.06 -8.45 28.02
C ARG A 202 -13.03 -9.59 29.03
N ASP A 203 -13.99 -9.64 29.95
CA ASP A 203 -14.10 -10.71 30.94
C ASP A 203 -14.45 -12.05 30.27
N GLU A 204 -15.37 -12.04 29.30
CA GLU A 204 -15.67 -13.21 28.48
C GLU A 204 -14.45 -13.72 27.71
N ALA A 205 -13.63 -12.82 27.15
CA ALA A 205 -12.39 -13.20 26.47
C ALA A 205 -11.40 -13.87 27.42
N ARG A 206 -11.24 -13.33 28.63
CA ARG A 206 -10.41 -13.92 29.69
C ARG A 206 -10.91 -15.29 30.11
N GLU A 207 -12.22 -15.44 30.29
CA GLU A 207 -12.81 -16.71 30.69
C GLU A 207 -12.70 -17.78 29.59
N ARG A 208 -12.91 -17.42 28.32
CA ARG A 208 -12.66 -18.32 27.18
C ARG A 208 -11.23 -18.87 27.17
N VAL A 209 -10.24 -18.03 27.50
CA VAL A 209 -8.84 -18.47 27.57
C VAL A 209 -8.62 -19.39 28.77
N ARG A 210 -9.13 -19.05 29.97
CA ARG A 210 -9.05 -19.92 31.15
C ARG A 210 -9.67 -21.28 30.90
N GLU A 211 -10.86 -21.32 30.30
CA GLU A 211 -11.55 -22.57 29.95
C GLU A 211 -10.74 -23.40 28.95
N ALA A 212 -10.16 -22.76 27.92
CA ALA A 212 -9.30 -23.44 26.96
C ALA A 212 -8.04 -24.04 27.61
N VAL A 213 -7.41 -23.32 28.55
CA VAL A 213 -6.26 -23.81 29.32
C VAL A 213 -6.64 -24.98 30.21
N ARG A 214 -7.77 -24.89 30.92
CA ARG A 214 -8.29 -25.99 31.75
C ARG A 214 -8.55 -27.25 30.92
N LYS A 215 -9.17 -27.12 29.74
CA LYS A 215 -9.39 -28.24 28.80
C LYS A 215 -8.09 -28.86 28.30
N LEU A 216 -7.00 -28.09 28.20
CA LEU A 216 -5.67 -28.60 27.83
C LEU A 216 -4.97 -29.38 28.94
N ALA A 217 -5.32 -29.12 30.20
CA ALA A 217 -4.81 -29.85 31.35
C ALA A 217 -5.50 -31.20 31.56
N GLU A 218 -6.72 -31.38 31.04
CA GLU A 218 -7.46 -32.65 31.09
C GLU A 218 -6.77 -33.75 30.24
N PRO A 219 -6.85 -35.03 30.66
CA PRO A 219 -6.29 -36.14 29.91
C PRO A 219 -6.91 -36.22 28.50
N PRO A 220 -6.12 -36.51 27.46
CA PRO A 220 -6.57 -36.42 26.09
C PRO A 220 -7.73 -37.40 25.83
N ARG A 221 -8.91 -36.86 25.52
CA ARG A 221 -9.91 -37.59 24.74
C ARG A 221 -9.45 -37.62 23.28
N SER A 222 -10.06 -38.46 22.44
CA SER A 222 -9.67 -38.80 21.05
C SER A 222 -9.11 -37.67 20.16
N ARG A 223 -9.40 -36.39 20.46
CA ARG A 223 -8.78 -35.22 19.86
C ARG A 223 -8.23 -34.26 20.92
N ARG A 224 -6.95 -33.89 20.82
CA ARG A 224 -6.31 -32.94 21.73
C ARG A 224 -6.87 -31.52 21.50
N PRO A 225 -7.26 -30.78 22.56
CA PRO A 225 -7.71 -29.40 22.41
C PRO A 225 -6.61 -28.50 21.81
N ARG A 226 -7.01 -27.43 21.11
CA ARG A 226 -6.07 -26.43 20.58
C ARG A 226 -5.63 -25.48 21.69
N LYS A 227 -4.38 -25.02 21.63
CA LYS A 227 -3.89 -23.94 22.51
C LYS A 227 -4.64 -22.64 22.22
N PRO A 228 -4.96 -21.83 23.25
CA PRO A 228 -5.51 -20.50 23.04
C PRO A 228 -4.53 -19.66 22.21
N ARG A 229 -5.08 -18.86 21.30
CA ARG A 229 -4.34 -17.92 20.44
C ARG A 229 -4.81 -16.49 20.75
N GLY A 230 -4.04 -15.51 20.27
CA GLY A 230 -4.50 -14.13 20.24
C GLY A 230 -5.74 -14.00 19.38
N ALA A 231 -6.58 -13.02 19.68
CA ALA A 231 -7.81 -12.78 18.95
C ALA A 231 -8.12 -11.29 18.87
N THR A 232 -8.91 -10.94 17.86
CA THR A 232 -9.55 -9.64 17.72
C THR A 232 -11.00 -9.80 18.14
N LEU A 233 -11.45 -8.95 19.05
CA LEU A 233 -12.83 -8.85 19.48
C LEU A 233 -13.54 -7.85 18.58
N LEU A 234 -14.81 -8.08 18.25
CA LEU A 234 -15.65 -7.12 17.54
C LEU A 234 -16.62 -6.48 18.54
N LEU A 235 -16.76 -5.15 18.47
CA LEU A 235 -17.88 -4.42 19.03
C LEU A 235 -18.41 -3.52 17.92
N ARG A 236 -19.67 -3.72 17.51
CA ARG A 236 -20.36 -2.83 16.60
C ARG A 236 -21.68 -2.38 17.23
N ASP A 237 -21.77 -1.08 17.48
CA ASP A 237 -23.02 -0.44 17.88
C ASP A 237 -23.99 -0.44 16.71
N HIS A 238 -25.23 -0.82 16.98
CA HIS A 238 -26.33 -0.84 16.05
C HIS A 238 -27.64 -0.70 16.85
N GLU A 239 -28.39 0.37 16.62
CA GLU A 239 -29.69 0.63 17.26
C GLU A 239 -29.67 0.55 18.82
N GLY A 240 -28.53 0.83 19.45
CA GLY A 240 -28.36 0.80 20.90
C GLY A 240 -27.94 -0.56 21.48
N ASP A 241 -27.84 -1.58 20.63
CA ASP A 241 -27.24 -2.88 20.94
C ASP A 241 -25.82 -2.99 20.36
N VAL A 242 -25.01 -3.90 20.92
CA VAL A 242 -23.63 -4.12 20.47
C VAL A 242 -23.44 -5.54 19.96
N ALA A 243 -23.36 -5.68 18.65
CA ALA A 243 -23.01 -6.93 17.99
C ALA A 243 -21.53 -7.28 18.24
N THR A 244 -21.28 -8.56 18.52
CA THR A 244 -19.93 -9.06 18.84
C THR A 244 -19.52 -10.28 18.00
N ASP A 245 -20.45 -10.90 17.28
CA ASP A 245 -20.13 -11.89 16.25
C ASP A 245 -19.94 -11.17 14.90
N HIS A 246 -18.91 -11.57 14.16
CA HIS A 246 -18.64 -11.03 12.83
C HIS A 246 -19.73 -11.38 11.80
N HIS A 247 -20.54 -12.40 12.09
CA HIS A 247 -21.57 -12.91 11.20
C HIS A 247 -22.98 -12.43 11.55
N ASP A 248 -23.16 -11.71 12.67
CA ASP A 248 -24.43 -11.07 13.00
C ASP A 248 -24.82 -10.10 11.87
N VAL A 249 -26.09 -10.10 11.48
CA VAL A 249 -26.64 -9.11 10.55
C VAL A 249 -27.07 -7.90 11.38
N VAL A 250 -26.60 -6.73 10.98
CA VAL A 250 -26.92 -5.44 11.60
C VAL A 250 -27.47 -4.50 10.53
N ALA A 251 -28.24 -3.48 10.93
CA ALA A 251 -28.85 -2.53 10.02
C ALA A 251 -28.52 -1.07 10.36
N GLU A 252 -28.11 -0.27 9.40
CA GLU A 252 -27.89 1.17 9.65
C GLU A 252 -28.87 2.00 8.84
N ARG A 253 -29.30 3.15 9.39
CA ARG A 253 -30.20 4.06 8.70
C ARG A 253 -29.46 5.29 8.19
N VAL A 254 -29.52 5.52 6.89
CA VAL A 254 -28.91 6.69 6.23
C VAL A 254 -29.89 7.24 5.20
N ALA A 255 -30.10 8.55 5.20
CA ALA A 255 -31.06 9.22 4.31
C ALA A 255 -32.48 8.59 4.31
N GLY A 256 -32.91 8.05 5.45
CA GLY A 256 -34.21 7.38 5.61
C GLY A 256 -34.27 5.94 5.06
N LEU A 257 -33.19 5.45 4.45
CA LEU A 257 -33.05 4.08 3.95
C LEU A 257 -32.39 3.19 5.00
N ALA A 258 -32.75 1.90 5.03
CA ALA A 258 -32.14 0.90 5.90
C ALA A 258 -31.14 0.03 5.12
N PHE A 259 -29.93 -0.14 5.65
CA PHE A 259 -28.88 -0.91 5.02
C PHE A 259 -28.47 -2.07 5.92
N GLU A 260 -28.74 -3.29 5.46
CA GLU A 260 -28.36 -4.51 6.16
C GLU A 260 -27.01 -5.02 5.66
N PHE A 261 -26.13 -5.39 6.60
CA PHE A 261 -24.80 -5.94 6.32
C PHE A 261 -24.32 -6.77 7.51
N LYS A 262 -23.26 -7.56 7.34
CA LYS A 262 -22.71 -8.33 8.47
C LYS A 262 -21.90 -7.41 9.38
N ALA A 263 -21.96 -7.60 10.69
CA ALA A 263 -21.25 -6.75 11.66
C ALA A 263 -19.73 -6.70 11.41
N GLY A 264 -19.16 -7.80 10.88
CA GLY A 264 -17.77 -7.89 10.46
C GLY A 264 -17.41 -7.00 9.26
N ASP A 265 -18.37 -6.73 8.36
CA ASP A 265 -18.15 -6.05 7.10
C ASP A 265 -17.77 -4.57 7.30
N PHE A 266 -17.27 -3.97 6.22
CA PHE A 266 -16.96 -2.55 6.18
C PHE A 266 -18.25 -1.73 6.15
N TRP A 267 -18.32 -0.74 7.03
CA TRP A 267 -19.35 0.28 7.07
C TRP A 267 -18.75 1.52 7.72
N GLN A 268 -19.24 2.70 7.37
CA GLN A 268 -18.74 3.96 7.92
C GLN A 268 -19.00 4.03 9.42
N ASN A 269 -17.97 4.36 10.21
CA ASN A 269 -18.01 4.19 11.67
C ASN A 269 -18.51 5.44 12.42
N ASN A 270 -18.95 6.48 11.71
CA ASN A 270 -19.43 7.72 12.30
C ASN A 270 -20.85 8.01 11.79
N PRO A 271 -21.90 7.55 12.50
CA PRO A 271 -23.28 7.70 12.06
C PRO A 271 -23.74 9.17 12.05
N ASP A 272 -23.10 10.05 12.84
CA ASP A 272 -23.45 11.47 12.90
C ASP A 272 -22.88 12.25 11.70
N ALA A 273 -21.68 11.90 11.22
CA ALA A 273 -21.02 12.58 10.10
C ALA A 273 -21.36 11.96 8.72
N LEU A 274 -21.76 10.68 8.69
CA LEU A 274 -22.07 9.97 7.46
C LEU A 274 -23.18 10.62 6.61
N PRO A 275 -24.33 11.06 7.18
CA PRO A 275 -25.37 11.75 6.41
C PRO A 275 -24.85 13.00 5.71
N LEU A 276 -23.97 13.78 6.37
CA LEU A 276 -23.39 14.99 5.79
C LEU A 276 -22.56 14.68 4.53
N LEU A 277 -21.80 13.58 4.56
CA LEU A 277 -21.02 13.11 3.42
C LEU A 277 -21.94 12.64 2.28
N VAL A 278 -22.92 11.79 2.60
CA VAL A 278 -23.86 11.23 1.62
C VAL A 278 -24.67 12.35 0.95
N ASP A 279 -25.25 13.25 1.74
CA ASP A 279 -26.03 14.38 1.23
C ASP A 279 -25.20 15.25 0.30
N HIS A 280 -23.92 15.49 0.64
CA HIS A 280 -23.04 16.27 -0.22
C HIS A 280 -22.70 15.53 -1.51
N VAL A 281 -22.31 14.26 -1.46
CA VAL A 281 -21.97 13.46 -2.65
C VAL A 281 -23.17 13.37 -3.59
N VAL A 282 -24.36 13.09 -3.07
CA VAL A 282 -25.60 13.02 -3.86
C VAL A 282 -25.96 14.39 -4.45
N SER A 283 -25.83 15.47 -3.67
CA SER A 283 -26.07 16.83 -4.15
C SER A 283 -25.10 17.23 -5.25
N GLU A 284 -23.82 16.88 -5.13
CA GLU A 284 -22.82 17.16 -6.15
C GLU A 284 -23.04 16.31 -7.41
N ALA A 285 -23.50 15.07 -7.28
CA ALA A 285 -23.82 14.21 -8.43
C ALA A 285 -25.06 14.71 -9.21
N ARG A 286 -26.05 15.26 -8.50
CA ARG A 286 -27.33 15.77 -9.06
C ARG A 286 -27.20 17.18 -9.67
N ALA A 287 -26.22 17.37 -10.54
CA ALA A 287 -26.12 18.60 -11.32
C ALA A 287 -27.21 18.69 -12.40
N GLU A 288 -27.50 19.90 -12.87
CA GLU A 288 -28.46 20.12 -13.95
C GLU A 288 -28.06 19.31 -15.21
N GLY A 289 -29.05 18.68 -15.85
CA GLY A 289 -28.84 17.83 -17.03
C GLY A 289 -28.40 16.39 -16.73
N MET A 290 -28.05 16.06 -15.48
CA MET A 290 -27.72 14.68 -15.10
C MET A 290 -28.99 13.87 -14.92
N ARG A 291 -29.16 12.84 -15.76
CA ARG A 291 -30.31 11.93 -15.72
C ARG A 291 -29.92 10.55 -15.24
N TYR A 292 -28.64 10.20 -15.34
CA TYR A 292 -28.15 8.89 -14.93
C TYR A 292 -26.96 8.98 -13.99
N LEU A 293 -26.77 7.92 -13.21
CA LEU A 293 -25.67 7.80 -12.26
C LEU A 293 -24.97 6.45 -12.41
N ALA A 294 -23.65 6.47 -12.50
CA ALA A 294 -22.84 5.28 -12.26
C ALA A 294 -22.10 5.42 -10.92
N ASP A 295 -22.33 4.50 -9.99
CA ASP A 295 -21.66 4.42 -8.70
C ASP A 295 -20.56 3.36 -8.76
N CYS A 296 -19.30 3.77 -8.91
CA CYS A 296 -18.16 2.88 -9.02
C CYS A 296 -17.55 2.60 -7.63
N TYR A 297 -17.20 1.33 -7.37
CA TYR A 297 -16.81 0.86 -6.04
C TYR A 297 -17.96 0.97 -5.03
N CYS A 298 -19.20 0.71 -5.49
CA CYS A 298 -20.41 1.01 -4.74
C CYS A 298 -20.58 0.20 -3.44
N GLY A 299 -19.80 -0.88 -3.24
CA GLY A 299 -19.88 -1.71 -2.04
C GLY A 299 -21.30 -2.22 -1.78
N GLY A 300 -21.84 -1.94 -0.60
CA GLY A 300 -23.22 -2.27 -0.21
C GLY A 300 -24.31 -1.39 -0.83
N GLY A 301 -23.96 -0.49 -1.77
CA GLY A 301 -24.87 0.37 -2.50
C GLY A 301 -25.23 1.68 -1.82
N LEU A 302 -24.37 2.19 -0.91
CA LEU A 302 -24.69 3.38 -0.10
C LEU A 302 -25.08 4.59 -0.96
N PHE A 303 -24.20 5.02 -1.86
CA PHE A 303 -24.46 6.20 -2.69
C PHE A 303 -25.51 5.92 -3.76
N ALA A 304 -25.42 4.78 -4.45
CA ALA A 304 -26.39 4.37 -5.45
C ALA A 304 -27.85 4.41 -4.94
N LEU A 305 -28.11 3.83 -3.76
CA LEU A 305 -29.46 3.78 -3.20
C LEU A 305 -29.93 5.15 -2.69
N CYS A 306 -29.07 5.89 -1.99
CA CYS A 306 -29.40 7.24 -1.51
C CYS A 306 -29.63 8.23 -2.66
N ALA A 307 -28.96 8.05 -3.80
CA ALA A 307 -29.13 8.89 -4.97
C ALA A 307 -30.34 8.52 -5.84
N ALA A 308 -30.85 7.29 -5.74
CA ALA A 308 -31.79 6.69 -6.68
C ALA A 308 -33.03 7.55 -6.98
N ALA A 309 -33.59 8.23 -5.97
CA ALA A 309 -34.77 9.07 -6.14
C ALA A 309 -34.54 10.31 -7.06
N HIS A 310 -33.29 10.63 -7.39
CA HIS A 310 -32.93 11.81 -8.18
C HIS A 310 -32.55 11.51 -9.63
N PHE A 311 -32.38 10.23 -9.97
CA PHE A 311 -31.93 9.80 -11.29
C PHE A 311 -33.01 8.95 -11.96
N HIS A 312 -33.03 8.99 -13.29
CA HIS A 312 -33.88 8.08 -14.07
C HIS A 312 -33.45 6.63 -13.85
N GLU A 313 -32.14 6.39 -13.85
CA GLU A 313 -31.55 5.09 -13.59
C GLU A 313 -30.16 5.23 -12.95
N VAL A 314 -29.84 4.29 -12.07
CA VAL A 314 -28.55 4.20 -11.38
C VAL A 314 -27.93 2.82 -11.61
N VAL A 315 -26.65 2.79 -11.92
CA VAL A 315 -25.87 1.56 -12.07
C VAL A 315 -24.77 1.53 -11.03
N GLY A 316 -24.82 0.59 -10.10
CA GLY A 316 -23.75 0.33 -9.14
C GLY A 316 -22.78 -0.72 -9.66
N LEU A 317 -21.49 -0.40 -9.65
CA LEU A 317 -20.43 -1.28 -10.14
C LEU A 317 -19.50 -1.67 -8.98
N GLU A 318 -19.27 -2.97 -8.82
CA GLU A 318 -18.49 -3.52 -7.72
C GLU A 318 -17.77 -4.82 -8.15
N ILE A 319 -16.58 -5.07 -7.63
CA ILE A 319 -15.80 -6.27 -7.98
C ILE A 319 -16.21 -7.49 -7.14
N SER A 320 -16.69 -7.25 -5.92
CA SER A 320 -17.14 -8.27 -4.98
C SER A 320 -18.59 -8.67 -5.26
N GLU A 321 -18.80 -9.90 -5.75
CA GLU A 321 -20.13 -10.48 -5.93
C GLU A 321 -20.94 -10.49 -4.62
N THR A 322 -20.28 -10.67 -3.47
CA THR A 322 -20.95 -10.63 -2.16
C THR A 322 -21.50 -9.24 -1.82
N ASN A 323 -20.77 -8.17 -2.19
CA ASN A 323 -21.24 -6.81 -2.01
C ASN A 323 -22.38 -6.48 -2.99
N VAL A 324 -22.29 -6.92 -4.25
CA VAL A 324 -23.37 -6.80 -5.25
C VAL A 324 -24.66 -7.47 -4.75
N ALA A 325 -24.56 -8.68 -4.18
CA ALA A 325 -25.69 -9.38 -3.60
C ALA A 325 -26.30 -8.61 -2.41
N SER A 326 -25.46 -8.07 -1.52
CA SER A 326 -25.90 -7.23 -0.39
C SER A 326 -26.57 -5.94 -0.87
N ALA A 327 -25.98 -5.23 -1.83
CA ALA A 327 -26.53 -4.02 -2.41
C ALA A 327 -27.89 -4.27 -3.10
N THR A 328 -28.02 -5.39 -3.81
CA THR A 328 -29.29 -5.82 -4.42
C THR A 328 -30.34 -6.15 -3.36
N ALA A 329 -29.96 -6.79 -2.26
CA ALA A 329 -30.87 -7.06 -1.14
C ALA A 329 -31.32 -5.74 -0.48
N ASN A 330 -30.40 -4.80 -0.27
CA ASN A 330 -30.70 -3.47 0.27
C ASN A 330 -31.65 -2.68 -0.66
N ALA A 331 -31.46 -2.74 -1.98
CA ALA A 331 -32.38 -2.12 -2.94
C ALA A 331 -33.81 -2.65 -2.78
N ARG A 332 -33.96 -3.97 -2.67
CA ARG A 332 -35.26 -4.63 -2.47
C ARG A 332 -35.87 -4.28 -1.12
N ALA A 333 -35.08 -4.28 -0.06
CA ALA A 333 -35.53 -3.93 1.30
C ALA A 333 -36.07 -2.50 1.39
N ASN A 334 -35.54 -1.60 0.56
CA ASN A 334 -35.97 -0.19 0.48
C ASN A 334 -36.96 0.11 -0.65
N ASP A 335 -37.47 -0.91 -1.37
CA ASP A 335 -38.33 -0.76 -2.56
C ASP A 335 -37.76 0.20 -3.64
N VAL A 336 -36.44 0.23 -3.78
CA VAL A 336 -35.74 1.02 -4.81
C VAL A 336 -35.60 0.18 -6.07
N ARG A 337 -36.26 0.61 -7.16
CA ARG A 337 -36.43 -0.21 -8.38
C ARG A 337 -35.64 0.26 -9.60
N ASN A 338 -35.19 1.51 -9.61
CA ASN A 338 -34.43 2.12 -10.71
C ASN A 338 -32.92 2.01 -10.52
N VAL A 339 -32.47 1.01 -9.75
CA VAL A 339 -31.06 0.74 -9.48
C VAL A 339 -30.76 -0.69 -9.90
N ARG A 340 -29.65 -0.89 -10.62
CA ARG A 340 -29.09 -2.22 -10.90
C ARG A 340 -27.64 -2.27 -10.44
N PHE A 341 -27.21 -3.44 -9.96
CA PHE A 341 -25.84 -3.68 -9.52
C PHE A 341 -25.18 -4.73 -10.40
N GLU A 342 -23.95 -4.46 -10.84
CA GLU A 342 -23.20 -5.33 -11.73
C GLU A 342 -21.84 -5.67 -11.11
N ALA A 343 -21.53 -6.98 -11.12
CA ALA A 343 -20.21 -7.47 -10.74
C ALA A 343 -19.25 -7.31 -11.92
N GLY A 344 -18.17 -6.54 -11.76
CA GLY A 344 -17.25 -6.24 -12.86
C GLY A 344 -15.83 -5.98 -12.39
N LYS A 345 -14.85 -6.43 -13.19
CA LYS A 345 -13.45 -6.06 -12.97
C LYS A 345 -13.16 -4.69 -13.55
N ALA A 346 -12.13 -4.04 -13.02
CA ALA A 346 -11.76 -2.68 -13.36
C ALA A 346 -11.63 -2.45 -14.87
N GLU A 347 -11.23 -3.47 -15.65
CA GLU A 347 -10.88 -3.43 -17.08
C GLU A 347 -12.07 -3.39 -18.05
N ASP A 348 -13.29 -3.69 -17.58
CA ASP A 348 -14.49 -3.78 -18.43
C ASP A 348 -15.69 -2.94 -17.92
N LEU A 349 -15.50 -2.15 -16.86
CA LEU A 349 -16.57 -1.44 -16.12
C LEU A 349 -17.47 -0.58 -17.01
N PHE A 350 -16.91 0.06 -18.04
CA PHE A 350 -17.67 0.94 -18.94
C PHE A 350 -17.97 0.31 -20.30
N ARG A 351 -17.59 -0.94 -20.56
CA ARG A 351 -17.76 -1.56 -21.88
C ARG A 351 -19.22 -1.96 -22.17
N GLY A 352 -19.97 -2.42 -21.16
CA GLY A 352 -21.40 -2.72 -21.28
C GLY A 352 -22.32 -1.55 -20.91
N VAL A 353 -21.84 -0.66 -20.04
CA VAL A 353 -22.60 0.49 -19.51
C VAL A 353 -22.85 1.59 -20.55
N ARG A 354 -21.95 1.76 -21.52
CA ARG A 354 -21.99 2.84 -22.53
C ARG A 354 -23.27 2.90 -23.35
N ASP A 355 -23.91 1.76 -23.59
CA ASP A 355 -25.10 1.69 -24.44
C ASP A 355 -26.36 2.16 -23.69
N ASP A 356 -26.38 2.06 -22.35
CA ASP A 356 -27.52 2.45 -21.51
C ASP A 356 -27.33 3.82 -20.84
N LEU A 357 -26.08 4.24 -20.62
CA LEU A 357 -25.73 5.46 -19.88
C LEU A 357 -25.01 6.45 -20.82
N PRO A 358 -25.71 7.41 -21.44
CA PRO A 358 -25.08 8.43 -22.29
C PRO A 358 -24.17 9.32 -21.43
N PRO A 359 -22.87 9.44 -21.75
CA PRO A 359 -21.89 10.10 -20.88
C PRO A 359 -22.20 11.59 -20.63
N GLU A 360 -22.80 12.29 -21.60
CA GLU A 360 -23.22 13.69 -21.49
C GLU A 360 -24.35 13.94 -20.48
N GLU A 361 -25.11 12.92 -20.11
CA GLU A 361 -26.21 12.99 -19.11
C GLU A 361 -25.90 12.15 -17.86
N THR A 362 -24.66 11.65 -17.73
CA THR A 362 -24.26 10.73 -16.65
C THR A 362 -23.27 11.38 -15.69
N ALA A 363 -23.59 11.31 -14.40
CA ALA A 363 -22.65 11.54 -13.32
C ALA A 363 -21.98 10.21 -12.90
N VAL A 364 -20.70 10.26 -12.53
CA VAL A 364 -19.98 9.12 -11.95
C VAL A 364 -19.60 9.45 -10.52
N ILE A 365 -19.98 8.61 -9.56
CA ILE A 365 -19.41 8.61 -8.20
C ILE A 365 -18.29 7.56 -8.16
N LEU A 366 -17.18 7.87 -7.50
CA LEU A 366 -16.17 6.88 -7.16
C LEU A 366 -15.74 6.97 -5.71
N ASP A 367 -15.66 5.82 -5.04
CA ASP A 367 -15.12 5.67 -3.67
C ASP A 367 -14.08 4.53 -3.62
N PRO A 368 -12.90 4.71 -4.25
CA PRO A 368 -11.90 3.66 -4.33
C PRO A 368 -11.23 3.37 -2.98
N PRO A 369 -10.56 2.21 -2.82
CA PRO A 369 -9.77 1.91 -1.64
C PRO A 369 -8.59 2.89 -1.45
N ARG A 370 -7.94 2.88 -0.28
CA ARG A 370 -6.80 3.76 0.09
C ARG A 370 -5.66 3.90 -0.93
N ARG A 371 -5.49 2.94 -1.84
CA ARG A 371 -4.49 3.00 -2.93
C ARG A 371 -4.90 3.92 -4.10
N GLY A 372 -6.12 4.46 -4.05
CA GLY A 372 -6.77 5.18 -5.14
C GLY A 372 -7.31 4.26 -6.23
N ALA A 373 -7.81 4.87 -7.29
CA ALA A 373 -8.25 4.18 -8.50
C ALA A 373 -7.05 3.62 -9.27
N SER A 374 -7.24 2.51 -9.98
CA SER A 374 -6.18 1.99 -10.86
C SER A 374 -6.06 2.84 -12.13
N LYS A 375 -4.89 2.80 -12.78
CA LYS A 375 -4.67 3.53 -14.03
C LYS A 375 -5.62 3.06 -15.12
N GLU A 376 -5.89 1.75 -15.18
CA GLU A 376 -6.82 1.13 -16.13
C GLU A 376 -8.25 1.63 -15.92
N PHE A 377 -8.68 1.80 -14.67
CA PHE A 377 -9.99 2.39 -14.36
C PHE A 377 -10.05 3.85 -14.82
N ILE A 378 -9.03 4.66 -14.48
CA ILE A 378 -8.96 6.07 -14.87
C ILE A 378 -8.97 6.21 -16.40
N ASP A 379 -8.25 5.37 -17.13
CA ASP A 379 -8.24 5.37 -18.59
C ASP A 379 -9.61 5.07 -19.18
N GLN A 380 -10.36 4.14 -18.60
CA GLN A 380 -11.72 3.86 -19.04
C GLN A 380 -12.70 4.98 -18.67
N LEU A 381 -12.55 5.59 -17.49
CA LEU A 381 -13.34 6.73 -17.07
C LEU A 381 -13.12 7.92 -18.02
N LEU A 382 -11.87 8.20 -18.38
CA LEU A 382 -11.51 9.22 -19.36
C LEU A 382 -12.03 8.86 -20.76
N ALA A 383 -11.97 7.60 -21.16
CA ALA A 383 -12.51 7.15 -22.43
C ALA A 383 -14.04 7.22 -22.48
N TYR A 384 -14.72 6.96 -21.35
CA TYR A 384 -16.18 7.08 -21.21
C TYR A 384 -16.60 8.55 -21.20
N ALA A 385 -15.78 9.39 -20.57
CA ALA A 385 -15.87 10.84 -20.56
C ALA A 385 -17.22 11.38 -20.04
N PRO A 386 -17.68 10.96 -18.85
CA PRO A 386 -18.91 11.45 -18.24
C PRO A 386 -18.92 12.97 -18.08
N ALA A 387 -20.10 13.58 -18.04
CA ALA A 387 -20.22 15.02 -17.85
C ALA A 387 -19.71 15.47 -16.47
N ARG A 388 -19.85 14.61 -15.46
CA ARG A 388 -19.51 14.91 -14.07
C ARG A 388 -18.89 13.71 -13.36
N ILE A 389 -17.91 13.96 -12.51
CA ILE A 389 -17.26 12.96 -11.67
C ILE A 389 -17.23 13.47 -10.23
N VAL A 390 -17.71 12.69 -9.27
CA VAL A 390 -17.65 12.98 -7.83
C VAL A 390 -16.73 11.94 -7.18
N TYR A 391 -15.51 12.35 -6.84
CA TYR A 391 -14.49 11.48 -6.27
C TYR A 391 -14.50 11.59 -4.74
N VAL A 392 -14.88 10.53 -4.05
CA VAL A 392 -14.75 10.35 -2.59
C VAL A 392 -13.44 9.62 -2.27
N SER A 393 -12.67 10.10 -1.30
CA SER A 393 -11.41 9.46 -0.91
C SER A 393 -11.06 9.63 0.56
N CYS A 394 -10.57 8.55 1.15
CA CYS A 394 -9.97 8.54 2.49
C CYS A 394 -8.47 8.88 2.52
N ASP A 395 -7.86 9.10 1.35
CA ASP A 395 -6.45 9.49 1.20
C ASP A 395 -6.30 10.62 0.15
N PRO A 396 -6.06 11.87 0.60
CA PRO A 396 -5.92 13.01 -0.30
C PRO A 396 -4.73 12.92 -1.26
N ALA A 397 -3.66 12.20 -0.90
CA ALA A 397 -2.48 12.11 -1.77
C ALA A 397 -2.74 11.21 -2.98
N THR A 398 -3.40 10.07 -2.78
CA THR A 398 -3.79 9.19 -3.90
C THR A 398 -4.91 9.80 -4.73
N GLN A 399 -5.87 10.49 -4.09
CA GLN A 399 -6.90 11.26 -4.80
C GLN A 399 -6.27 12.33 -5.69
N ALA A 400 -5.27 13.08 -5.19
CA ALA A 400 -4.60 14.11 -5.97
C ALA A 400 -3.75 13.54 -7.13
N ARG A 401 -3.09 12.39 -6.93
CA ARG A 401 -2.44 11.65 -8.02
C ARG A 401 -3.43 11.30 -9.13
N ASP A 402 -4.60 10.77 -8.76
CA ASP A 402 -5.60 10.36 -9.74
C ASP A 402 -6.25 11.56 -10.42
N ALA A 403 -6.51 12.62 -9.66
CA ALA A 403 -7.01 13.90 -10.15
C ALA A 403 -6.06 14.52 -11.20
N ALA A 404 -4.74 14.32 -11.08
CA ALA A 404 -3.78 14.79 -12.07
C ALA A 404 -4.13 14.29 -13.48
N PHE A 405 -4.51 13.03 -13.64
CA PHE A 405 -4.91 12.47 -14.94
C PHE A 405 -6.22 13.07 -15.48
N LEU A 406 -7.15 13.45 -14.60
CA LEU A 406 -8.40 14.09 -15.00
C LEU A 406 -8.16 15.54 -15.49
N LEU A 407 -7.24 16.24 -14.83
CA LEU A 407 -6.91 17.64 -15.14
C LEU A 407 -5.94 17.77 -16.32
N GLU A 408 -4.89 16.95 -16.35
CA GLU A 408 -3.85 16.93 -17.37
C GLU A 408 -4.26 16.03 -18.55
N GLY A 409 -4.73 16.66 -19.63
CA GLY A 409 -5.13 15.92 -20.84
C GLY A 409 -6.47 15.17 -20.72
N GLY A 410 -7.00 14.96 -19.51
CA GLY A 410 -8.29 14.32 -19.27
C GLY A 410 -9.52 15.18 -19.60
N GLY A 411 -9.35 16.50 -19.74
CA GLY A 411 -10.42 17.40 -20.18
C GLY A 411 -11.40 17.81 -19.07
N TYR A 412 -11.04 17.66 -17.80
CA TYR A 412 -11.86 18.08 -16.66
C TYR A 412 -11.29 19.32 -15.95
N THR A 413 -12.12 19.96 -15.15
CA THR A 413 -11.75 20.96 -14.13
C THR A 413 -12.31 20.55 -12.77
N ILE A 414 -11.65 20.94 -11.69
CA ILE A 414 -12.24 20.86 -10.35
C ILE A 414 -13.35 21.90 -10.26
N ALA A 415 -14.58 21.46 -10.06
CA ALA A 415 -15.71 22.34 -9.76
C ALA A 415 -15.75 22.65 -8.26
N ARG A 416 -15.42 21.66 -7.41
CA ARG A 416 -15.49 21.79 -5.96
C ARG A 416 -14.58 20.79 -5.26
N ALA A 417 -14.02 21.16 -4.11
CA ALA A 417 -13.32 20.24 -3.22
C ALA A 417 -13.74 20.49 -1.76
N VAL A 418 -14.27 19.47 -1.09
CA VAL A 418 -14.79 19.56 0.27
C VAL A 418 -14.27 18.39 1.12
N PRO A 419 -13.48 18.68 2.16
CA PRO A 419 -13.09 17.68 3.15
C PRO A 419 -14.19 17.38 4.17
N PHE A 420 -14.20 16.15 4.67
CA PHE A 420 -15.11 15.65 5.70
C PHE A 420 -14.34 15.03 6.88
N ASP A 421 -14.75 15.40 8.08
CA ASP A 421 -14.21 14.93 9.35
C ASP A 421 -15.06 13.78 9.92
N LEU A 422 -14.94 12.60 9.30
CA LEU A 422 -15.57 11.38 9.82
C LEU A 422 -14.83 10.81 11.04
N PHE A 423 -13.59 11.24 11.28
CA PHE A 423 -12.74 10.72 12.35
C PHE A 423 -12.07 11.84 13.15
N PRO A 424 -12.84 12.64 13.92
CA PRO A 424 -12.29 13.59 14.89
C PRO A 424 -11.24 12.93 15.81
N GLN A 425 -10.28 13.70 16.33
CA GLN A 425 -9.15 13.23 17.15
C GLN A 425 -8.11 12.38 16.42
N THR A 426 -8.35 12.04 15.16
CA THR A 426 -7.41 11.27 14.32
C THR A 426 -6.93 12.10 13.14
N ARG A 427 -5.81 11.67 12.55
CA ARG A 427 -5.28 12.24 11.31
C ARG A 427 -6.13 11.94 10.07
N HIS A 428 -7.06 10.99 10.14
CA HIS A 428 -7.83 10.55 8.99
C HIS A 428 -8.82 11.63 8.54
N ILE A 429 -9.00 11.72 7.24
CA ILE A 429 -9.88 12.67 6.59
C ILE A 429 -10.51 12.01 5.38
N GLU A 430 -11.78 12.28 5.15
CA GLU A 430 -12.44 11.96 3.88
C GLU A 430 -12.46 13.22 3.02
N SER A 431 -12.36 13.10 1.70
CA SER A 431 -12.30 14.23 0.78
C SER A 431 -13.16 13.96 -0.43
N VAL A 432 -14.06 14.90 -0.74
CA VAL A 432 -14.90 14.85 -1.94
C VAL A 432 -14.40 15.90 -2.92
N VAL A 433 -14.02 15.48 -4.12
CA VAL A 433 -13.64 16.38 -5.21
C VAL A 433 -14.57 16.14 -6.39
N THR A 434 -15.29 17.19 -6.77
CA THR A 434 -16.19 17.20 -7.92
C THR A 434 -15.44 17.74 -9.14
N PHE A 435 -15.48 17.00 -10.23
CA PHE A 435 -14.93 17.38 -11.52
C PHE A 435 -16.04 17.56 -12.55
N GLU A 436 -15.88 18.57 -13.39
CA GLU A 436 -16.74 18.85 -14.52
C GLU A 436 -15.96 18.75 -15.81
N LYS A 437 -16.58 18.17 -16.84
CA LYS A 437 -15.99 18.11 -18.16
C LYS A 437 -15.94 19.52 -18.75
N LYS A 438 -14.77 19.94 -19.22
CA LYS A 438 -14.61 21.23 -19.91
C LYS A 438 -15.55 21.24 -21.12
N ASN A 439 -16.51 22.16 -21.14
CA ASN A 439 -17.27 22.44 -22.35
C ASN A 439 -16.28 22.79 -23.46
N LYS A 440 -16.37 22.11 -24.60
CA LYS A 440 -15.69 22.58 -25.82
C LYS A 440 -16.26 23.96 -26.12
N GLN A 441 -15.57 25.03 -25.73
CA GLN A 441 -15.71 26.24 -26.51
C GLN A 441 -15.35 25.84 -27.94
N PRO A 442 -16.18 26.19 -28.95
CA PRO A 442 -15.74 26.07 -30.33
C PRO A 442 -14.48 26.94 -30.42
N THR A 443 -13.32 26.29 -30.48
CA THR A 443 -12.07 26.99 -30.75
C THR A 443 -12.23 27.55 -32.16
N THR A 444 -12.62 28.81 -32.28
CA THR A 444 -12.39 29.58 -33.48
C THR A 444 -10.90 29.41 -33.81
N PRO A 445 -10.54 28.83 -34.97
CA PRO A 445 -9.15 28.76 -35.35
C PRO A 445 -8.61 30.21 -35.36
N PRO A 446 -7.37 30.44 -34.90
CA PRO A 446 -6.77 31.77 -34.97
C PRO A 446 -6.85 32.26 -36.41
N SER A 447 -7.42 33.46 -36.56
CA SER A 447 -7.66 34.15 -37.81
C SER A 447 -6.40 34.22 -38.67
N ALA A 448 -6.51 33.61 -39.86
CA ALA A 448 -5.90 34.00 -41.13
C ALA A 448 -4.42 34.43 -41.12
N PHE A 449 -3.54 33.51 -41.53
CA PHE A 449 -2.50 33.86 -42.50
C PHE A 449 -2.93 33.43 -43.90
N VAL A 450 -2.90 34.38 -44.82
CA VAL A 450 -3.26 34.27 -46.24
C VAL A 450 -2.17 33.54 -47.01
N VAL A 451 -2.49 32.44 -47.70
CA VAL A 451 -1.89 32.09 -49.01
C VAL A 451 -2.93 31.44 -49.94
N VAL A 452 -3.26 32.23 -50.98
CA VAL A 452 -3.75 32.02 -52.37
C VAL A 452 -4.10 30.59 -52.89
N ASN A 453 -5.36 30.47 -53.37
CA ASN A 453 -6.00 29.66 -54.46
C ASN A 453 -5.29 28.37 -55.00
N ALA A 454 -5.83 27.13 -54.84
CA ALA A 454 -6.99 26.44 -55.49
C ALA A 454 -6.63 25.66 -56.81
N PRO A 455 -7.45 24.72 -57.35
CA PRO A 455 -8.11 23.52 -56.78
C PRO A 455 -8.02 22.26 -57.71
N SER A 456 -8.39 21.05 -57.23
CA SER A 456 -9.28 20.09 -57.94
C SER A 456 -9.53 18.79 -57.13
N SER A 457 -10.82 18.54 -56.92
CA SER A 457 -11.54 17.51 -56.13
C SER A 457 -11.54 16.08 -56.74
N PRO A 458 -12.35 15.11 -56.24
CA PRO A 458 -12.46 14.52 -54.89
C PRO A 458 -12.49 12.97 -54.94
N ARG A 459 -12.16 12.26 -53.83
CA ARG A 459 -12.92 11.07 -53.34
C ARG A 459 -12.20 10.38 -52.17
N ALA A 460 -12.98 10.09 -51.14
CA ALA A 460 -12.73 9.20 -50.01
C ALA A 460 -11.68 9.65 -48.97
N ALA A 461 -12.15 10.39 -47.96
CA ALA A 461 -11.48 10.48 -46.65
C ALA A 461 -12.52 10.21 -45.56
N VAL A 462 -12.77 8.92 -45.33
CA VAL A 462 -13.46 8.37 -44.16
C VAL A 462 -12.50 7.32 -43.58
N LEU A 463 -12.20 7.45 -42.28
CA LEU A 463 -11.24 6.71 -41.46
C LEU A 463 -9.74 6.93 -41.74
N LEU A 464 -9.10 7.81 -40.94
CA LEU A 464 -7.67 7.75 -40.65
C LEU A 464 -7.41 8.14 -39.18
N PHE A 465 -6.31 7.59 -38.62
CA PHE A 465 -5.82 7.59 -37.22
C PHE A 465 -6.35 6.42 -36.36
N ALA A 466 -5.53 5.45 -35.92
CA ALA A 466 -4.07 5.36 -35.82
C ALA A 466 -3.52 4.16 -36.63
N ALA A 467 -2.60 4.44 -37.55
CA ALA A 467 -1.69 3.45 -38.13
C ALA A 467 -0.28 3.96 -37.85
N THR A 468 0.61 3.10 -37.36
CA THR A 468 1.99 3.45 -37.00
C THR A 468 2.74 4.04 -38.21
N ASP A 469 3.39 5.20 -38.03
CA ASP A 469 4.18 5.90 -39.05
C ASP A 469 5.59 5.32 -39.17
N TYR A 470 5.70 3.99 -39.31
CA TYR A 470 6.99 3.36 -39.60
C TYR A 470 7.45 3.72 -41.02
N THR A 471 8.61 4.37 -41.10
CA THR A 471 9.18 4.93 -42.35
C THR A 471 10.22 4.05 -43.03
N GLY A 472 10.65 2.95 -42.41
CA GLY A 472 11.66 2.04 -42.98
C GLY A 472 11.13 1.09 -44.07
N GLU A 473 12.06 0.41 -44.77
CA GLU A 473 11.74 -0.47 -45.89
C GLU A 473 11.42 -1.91 -45.47
N ASP A 474 12.00 -2.39 -44.37
CA ASP A 474 11.78 -3.74 -43.82
C ASP A 474 11.75 -3.72 -42.28
N PRO A 475 10.55 -3.79 -41.67
CA PRO A 475 10.44 -3.74 -40.21
C PRO A 475 10.96 -5.03 -39.54
N TRP A 476 11.02 -6.15 -40.27
CA TRP A 476 11.62 -7.38 -39.76
C TRP A 476 13.14 -7.29 -39.76
N GLY A 477 13.71 -6.81 -40.88
CA GLY A 477 15.14 -6.54 -41.02
C GLY A 477 15.66 -5.53 -40.01
N ASP A 478 14.92 -4.43 -39.75
CA ASP A 478 15.28 -3.44 -38.74
C ASP A 478 15.32 -4.05 -37.32
N LEU A 479 14.48 -5.06 -37.03
CA LEU A 479 14.53 -5.83 -35.79
C LEU A 479 15.51 -7.01 -35.83
N GLY A 480 16.16 -7.27 -36.97
CA GLY A 480 17.05 -8.42 -37.18
C GLY A 480 16.33 -9.77 -37.13
N LEU A 481 15.08 -9.81 -37.62
CA LEU A 481 14.20 -10.98 -37.63
C LEU A 481 13.85 -11.42 -39.05
N SER A 482 13.47 -12.68 -39.19
CA SER A 482 12.81 -13.17 -40.40
C SER A 482 11.28 -13.04 -40.26
N PRO A 483 10.55 -12.80 -41.37
CA PRO A 483 9.09 -12.79 -41.35
C PRO A 483 8.54 -14.12 -40.80
N GLY A 484 7.63 -14.05 -39.83
CA GLY A 484 7.06 -15.22 -39.15
C GLY A 484 7.68 -15.57 -37.79
N ALA A 485 8.58 -14.72 -37.27
CA ALA A 485 9.07 -14.83 -35.90
C ALA A 485 7.92 -14.81 -34.88
N SER A 486 8.03 -15.63 -33.84
CA SER A 486 7.04 -15.70 -32.76
C SER A 486 6.99 -14.40 -31.94
N ALA A 487 5.87 -14.13 -31.26
CA ALA A 487 5.72 -12.95 -30.40
C ALA A 487 6.83 -12.83 -29.34
N THR A 488 7.37 -13.96 -28.86
CA THR A 488 8.48 -13.99 -27.92
C THR A 488 9.81 -13.60 -28.58
N GLU A 489 10.04 -14.01 -29.82
CA GLU A 489 11.22 -13.61 -30.60
C GLU A 489 11.16 -12.13 -30.98
N ILE A 490 9.99 -11.62 -31.37
CA ILE A 490 9.74 -10.19 -31.65
C ILE A 490 10.09 -9.33 -30.42
N ARG A 491 9.56 -9.66 -29.24
CA ARG A 491 9.88 -8.95 -27.98
C ARG A 491 11.35 -9.05 -27.58
N ARG A 492 12.01 -10.18 -27.85
CA ARG A 492 13.44 -10.36 -27.52
C ARG A 492 14.33 -9.58 -28.48
N ALA A 493 13.98 -9.54 -29.76
CA ALA A 493 14.69 -8.77 -30.77
C ALA A 493 14.58 -7.28 -30.52
N TYR A 494 13.37 -6.76 -30.26
CA TYR A 494 13.17 -5.36 -29.91
C TYR A 494 13.99 -4.95 -28.69
N ARG A 495 13.94 -5.71 -27.58
CA ARG A 495 14.75 -5.39 -26.38
C ARG A 495 16.25 -5.30 -26.69
N ARG A 496 16.78 -6.19 -27.53
CA ARG A 496 18.20 -6.15 -27.93
C ARG A 496 18.51 -4.97 -28.83
N ALA A 497 17.63 -4.66 -29.79
CA ALA A 497 17.80 -3.54 -30.71
C ALA A 497 17.68 -2.20 -29.97
N ALA A 498 16.64 -2.03 -29.14
CA ALA A 498 16.39 -0.85 -28.32
C ALA A 498 17.54 -0.55 -27.35
N MET A 499 18.10 -1.56 -26.67
CA MET A 499 19.27 -1.35 -25.78
C MET A 499 20.52 -0.90 -26.55
N ARG A 500 20.67 -1.33 -27.81
CA ARG A 500 21.79 -0.93 -28.67
C ARG A 500 21.63 0.46 -29.26
N THR A 501 20.40 0.88 -29.55
CA THR A 501 20.11 2.15 -30.23
C THR A 501 19.70 3.25 -29.26
N HIS A 502 19.49 2.96 -27.97
CA HIS A 502 19.09 3.95 -26.97
C HIS A 502 20.07 5.14 -26.90
N PRO A 503 19.61 6.41 -26.93
CA PRO A 503 20.47 7.61 -26.94
C PRO A 503 21.44 7.73 -25.74
N ASP A 504 21.07 7.11 -24.61
CA ASP A 504 21.95 7.08 -23.43
C ASP A 504 23.13 6.12 -23.58
N VAL A 505 22.97 5.06 -24.38
CA VAL A 505 23.96 4.01 -24.59
C VAL A 505 24.73 4.22 -25.91
N ASN A 506 24.03 4.68 -26.95
CA ASN A 506 24.59 5.00 -28.25
C ASN A 506 24.70 6.52 -28.40
N LYS A 507 25.93 7.04 -28.41
CA LYS A 507 26.24 8.48 -28.52
C LYS A 507 26.36 8.96 -29.97
N SER A 508 25.95 8.14 -30.95
CA SER A 508 25.85 8.57 -32.34
C SER A 508 24.86 9.74 -32.47
N PRO A 509 25.14 10.75 -33.33
CA PRO A 509 24.21 11.86 -33.57
C PRO A 509 22.84 11.40 -34.08
N ASP A 510 22.74 10.20 -34.66
CA ASP A 510 21.49 9.65 -35.21
C ASP A 510 20.79 8.65 -34.25
N ALA A 511 21.29 8.47 -33.02
CA ALA A 511 20.80 7.43 -32.10
C ALA A 511 19.30 7.59 -31.75
N GLU A 512 18.83 8.83 -31.62
CA GLU A 512 17.42 9.12 -31.34
C GLU A 512 16.50 8.74 -32.51
N GLN A 513 16.93 9.03 -33.75
CA GLN A 513 16.20 8.66 -34.96
C GLN A 513 16.21 7.14 -35.17
N GLU A 514 17.33 6.48 -34.89
CA GLU A 514 17.47 5.04 -34.99
C GLU A 514 16.65 4.31 -33.92
N PHE A 515 16.63 4.79 -32.68
CA PHE A 515 15.78 4.27 -31.61
C PHE A 515 14.30 4.41 -31.93
N LYS A 516 13.90 5.56 -32.49
CA LYS A 516 12.52 5.78 -32.95
C LYS A 516 12.14 4.81 -34.06
N ARG A 517 13.00 4.62 -35.07
CA ARG A 517 12.77 3.66 -36.18
C ARG A 517 12.57 2.23 -35.67
N ILE A 518 13.40 1.79 -34.71
CA ILE A 518 13.30 0.45 -34.10
C ILE A 518 12.01 0.28 -33.31
N SER A 519 11.57 1.32 -32.59
CA SER A 519 10.32 1.29 -31.83
C SER A 519 9.10 1.27 -32.75
N ASP A 520 9.12 2.07 -33.82
CA ASP A 520 8.06 2.09 -34.83
C ASP A 520 7.97 0.73 -35.58
N ALA A 521 9.12 0.09 -35.86
CA ALA A 521 9.16 -1.25 -36.46
C ALA A 521 8.54 -2.33 -35.55
N TYR A 522 8.82 -2.27 -34.24
CA TYR A 522 8.26 -3.19 -33.25
C TYR A 522 6.75 -3.02 -33.09
N GLU A 523 6.27 -1.78 -32.98
CA GLU A 523 4.84 -1.50 -32.87
C GLU A 523 4.08 -1.96 -34.12
N LEU A 524 4.68 -1.77 -35.30
CA LEU A 524 4.11 -2.27 -36.55
C LEU A 524 4.06 -3.80 -36.62
N VAL A 525 5.13 -4.49 -36.22
CA VAL A 525 5.26 -5.96 -36.36
C VAL A 525 4.50 -6.73 -35.26
N ARG A 526 4.30 -6.13 -34.09
CA ARG A 526 3.55 -6.73 -32.98
C ARG A 526 2.05 -6.82 -33.25
N ASP A 527 1.50 -5.89 -34.03
CA ASP A 527 0.08 -5.84 -34.38
C ASP A 527 -0.14 -6.46 -35.79
N PRO A 528 -0.80 -7.64 -35.89
CA PRO A 528 -1.05 -8.30 -37.17
C PRO A 528 -1.88 -7.46 -38.15
N ASP A 529 -2.82 -6.65 -37.66
CA ASP A 529 -3.70 -5.84 -38.48
C ASP A 529 -2.99 -4.57 -38.98
N ALA A 530 -2.17 -3.93 -38.13
CA ALA A 530 -1.32 -2.83 -38.54
C ALA A 530 -0.30 -3.27 -39.60
N LEU A 531 0.36 -4.42 -39.40
CA LEU A 531 1.33 -4.98 -40.33
C LEU A 531 0.69 -5.30 -41.69
N ARG A 532 -0.49 -5.91 -41.70
CA ARG A 532 -1.22 -6.26 -42.93
C ARG A 532 -1.59 -5.00 -43.73
N LYS A 533 -2.08 -3.95 -43.06
CA LYS A 533 -2.40 -2.67 -43.69
C LYS A 533 -1.14 -2.01 -44.29
N TRP A 534 -0.02 -2.04 -43.57
CA TRP A 534 1.26 -1.52 -44.06
C TRP A 534 1.79 -2.29 -45.27
N GLN A 535 1.72 -3.63 -45.27
CA GLN A 535 2.17 -4.50 -46.38
C GLN A 535 1.37 -4.24 -47.66
N VAL A 536 0.04 -4.09 -47.55
CA VAL A 536 -0.84 -3.76 -48.68
C VAL A 536 -0.53 -2.37 -49.22
N ARG A 537 -0.36 -1.37 -48.35
CA ARG A 537 -0.05 0.02 -48.73
C ARG A 537 1.29 0.16 -49.47
N ARG A 538 2.30 -0.63 -49.10
CA ARG A 538 3.66 -0.57 -49.68
C ARG A 538 3.91 -1.57 -50.81
N GLY A 539 2.93 -2.40 -51.16
CA GLY A 539 3.10 -3.42 -52.21
C GLY A 539 4.18 -4.46 -51.88
N TRP A 540 4.43 -4.70 -50.59
CA TRP A 540 5.53 -5.56 -50.12
C TRP A 540 5.25 -7.03 -50.49
N ARG A 541 6.11 -7.63 -51.34
CA ARG A 541 6.04 -9.03 -51.77
C ARG A 541 7.24 -9.79 -51.23
N GLN A 542 7.01 -10.89 -50.50
CA GLN A 542 8.05 -11.79 -50.02
C GLN A 542 8.89 -12.34 -51.19
N SER A 543 10.19 -12.06 -51.19
CA SER A 543 11.14 -12.66 -52.12
C SER A 543 11.48 -14.09 -51.68
N GLY A 544 10.79 -15.07 -52.27
CA GLY A 544 11.35 -16.41 -52.54
C GLY A 544 10.94 -17.57 -51.63
N SER A 545 9.81 -18.22 -51.95
CA SER A 545 9.79 -19.68 -52.06
C SER A 545 9.00 -20.06 -53.30
N THR A 546 9.69 -20.57 -54.31
CA THR A 546 9.14 -21.18 -55.52
C THR A 546 8.40 -22.48 -55.15
N GLY A 547 7.08 -22.40 -55.06
CA GLY A 547 6.19 -23.54 -54.81
C GLY A 547 4.91 -23.38 -55.61
N ARG A 548 4.95 -23.81 -56.87
CA ARG A 548 3.88 -23.75 -57.87
C ARG A 548 2.59 -24.39 -57.34
N ALA A 549 1.51 -23.63 -57.17
CA ALA A 549 0.16 -24.18 -57.03
C ALA A 549 -0.83 -23.39 -57.90
N ARG A 550 -1.24 -24.04 -58.98
CA ARG A 550 -2.28 -23.58 -59.90
C ARG A 550 -3.62 -23.48 -59.15
N SER A 551 -4.36 -22.44 -59.49
CA SER A 551 -5.79 -22.31 -59.27
C SER A 551 -6.55 -23.55 -59.75
N ARG A 552 -7.49 -24.04 -58.93
CA ARG A 552 -8.76 -24.60 -59.42
C ARG A 552 -9.84 -24.60 -58.34
N ALA A 553 -11.04 -24.34 -58.84
CA ALA A 553 -12.30 -24.11 -58.16
C ALA A 553 -12.75 -25.24 -57.24
N ALA A 554 -13.64 -24.88 -56.31
CA ALA A 554 -14.49 -25.78 -55.54
C ALA A 554 -15.24 -26.78 -56.43
N PRO A 555 -15.64 -27.93 -55.85
CA PRO A 555 -17.07 -28.17 -55.80
C PRO A 555 -17.58 -28.76 -54.47
N ARG A 556 -18.88 -28.55 -54.28
CA ARG A 556 -19.78 -29.02 -53.23
C ARG A 556 -19.80 -30.56 -53.11
N SER A 557 -19.99 -31.07 -51.88
CA SER A 557 -20.95 -32.15 -51.56
C SER A 557 -21.09 -32.37 -50.05
N SER A 558 -22.32 -32.57 -49.61
CA SER A 558 -22.73 -33.41 -48.46
C SER A 558 -23.52 -34.60 -49.06
N PRO A 559 -23.91 -35.69 -48.37
CA PRO A 559 -23.91 -35.97 -46.92
C PRO A 559 -23.54 -37.43 -46.52
N SER A 560 -23.73 -37.75 -45.22
CA SER A 560 -23.99 -39.07 -44.60
C SER A 560 -22.83 -39.89 -44.00
N GLY A 561 -23.01 -40.28 -42.72
CA GLY A 561 -22.18 -41.25 -41.99
C GLY A 561 -22.04 -40.96 -40.48
N ARG A 562 -22.99 -41.40 -39.65
CA ARG A 562 -22.76 -41.80 -38.23
C ARG A 562 -22.45 -43.32 -38.22
N PRO A 563 -21.89 -43.98 -37.18
CA PRO A 563 -21.69 -43.61 -35.76
C PRO A 563 -20.21 -43.83 -35.29
N GLN A 564 -19.73 -43.44 -34.10
CA GLN A 564 -19.95 -44.08 -32.80
C GLN A 564 -19.08 -43.32 -31.78
N TRP A 565 -19.66 -42.74 -30.72
CA TRP A 565 -18.93 -42.01 -29.68
C TRP A 565 -18.99 -42.81 -28.38
N ALA A 566 -17.84 -43.26 -27.89
CA ALA A 566 -17.63 -43.73 -26.53
C ALA A 566 -16.93 -42.60 -25.75
N PRO A 567 -17.33 -42.30 -24.49
CA PRO A 567 -16.76 -41.17 -23.76
C PRO A 567 -15.42 -41.54 -23.11
N PRO A 568 -14.34 -40.75 -23.32
CA PRO A 568 -13.24 -40.72 -22.38
C PRO A 568 -13.54 -39.71 -21.28
N ARG A 569 -13.36 -40.21 -20.06
CA ARG A 569 -13.39 -39.58 -18.74
C ARG A 569 -12.95 -38.11 -18.70
N GLN A 570 -13.70 -37.32 -17.92
CA GLN A 570 -13.36 -35.97 -17.49
C GLN A 570 -12.00 -35.92 -16.78
N PRO A 571 -11.14 -34.93 -17.06
CA PRO A 571 -10.22 -34.39 -16.07
C PRO A 571 -10.96 -33.35 -15.22
N GLU A 572 -10.96 -33.57 -13.91
CA GLU A 572 -11.29 -32.58 -12.88
C GLU A 572 -10.51 -31.28 -13.14
N TYR A 573 -11.23 -30.16 -13.21
CA TYR A 573 -10.63 -28.82 -13.17
C TYR A 573 -10.41 -28.46 -11.71
N ASP A 574 -9.15 -28.51 -11.27
CA ASP A 574 -8.69 -27.85 -10.05
C ASP A 574 -8.58 -26.34 -10.32
N ASP A 575 -9.36 -25.56 -9.58
CA ASP A 575 -9.26 -24.11 -9.49
C ASP A 575 -7.89 -23.70 -8.89
N ALA A 576 -7.02 -23.17 -9.76
CA ALA A 576 -5.87 -22.37 -9.36
C ALA A 576 -5.51 -21.42 -10.51
N GLY A 577 -6.25 -20.30 -10.62
CA GLY A 577 -5.93 -19.18 -11.50
C GLY A 577 -4.62 -18.52 -11.09
N GLY A 578 -3.51 -19.03 -11.61
CA GLY A 578 -2.18 -18.43 -11.52
C GLY A 578 -1.82 -17.71 -12.81
N ASP A 579 -2.21 -16.44 -12.93
CA ASP A 579 -1.69 -15.56 -13.99
C ASP A 579 -0.45 -14.79 -13.50
N SER A 580 0.70 -15.34 -13.89
CA SER A 580 1.92 -14.67 -14.39
C SER A 580 2.39 -13.33 -13.76
N PHE A 581 2.97 -13.43 -12.56
CA PHE A 581 3.80 -12.43 -11.87
C PHE A 581 4.90 -11.76 -12.72
N GLY A 582 5.31 -12.37 -13.85
CA GLY A 582 6.39 -11.88 -14.72
C GLY A 582 6.00 -10.73 -15.67
N ALA A 583 4.72 -10.52 -15.97
CA ALA A 583 4.27 -9.41 -16.82
C ALA A 583 4.23 -8.09 -16.03
N ILE A 584 3.83 -8.16 -14.76
CA ILE A 584 3.68 -7.03 -13.82
C ILE A 584 5.06 -6.44 -13.47
N PHE A 585 6.08 -7.28 -13.25
CA PHE A 585 7.45 -6.83 -12.98
C PHE A 585 8.12 -6.18 -14.18
N GLY A 586 7.72 -6.58 -15.40
CA GLY A 586 8.26 -6.05 -16.65
C GLY A 586 7.81 -4.62 -16.96
N ASP A 587 6.58 -4.24 -16.58
CA ASP A 587 6.09 -2.86 -16.70
C ASP A 587 6.59 -1.96 -15.58
N MET A 588 6.81 -2.51 -14.38
CA MET A 588 7.41 -1.79 -13.27
C MET A 588 8.82 -1.29 -13.62
N LEU A 589 9.69 -2.14 -14.19
CA LEU A 589 11.04 -1.73 -14.62
C LEU A 589 11.06 -0.77 -15.83
N ARG A 590 9.99 -0.72 -16.63
CA ARG A 590 9.87 0.24 -17.76
C ARG A 590 9.55 1.66 -17.28
N GLY A 591 8.77 1.81 -16.21
CA GLY A 591 8.44 3.11 -15.62
C GLY A 591 9.59 3.80 -14.88
N PHE A 592 10.62 3.06 -14.48
CA PHE A 592 11.76 3.60 -13.70
C PHE A 592 12.96 4.04 -14.56
N ALA A 593 12.98 3.69 -15.85
CA ALA A 593 14.02 4.18 -16.76
C ALA A 593 13.79 5.63 -17.21
N THR A 594 12.64 6.25 -16.87
CA THR A 594 12.22 7.57 -17.35
C THR A 594 12.16 8.66 -16.27
N ALA A 595 12.47 8.37 -15.01
CA ALA A 595 12.44 9.35 -13.93
C ALA A 595 13.86 9.83 -13.54
N PRO A 596 14.21 11.11 -13.74
CA PRO A 596 15.50 11.63 -13.32
C PRO A 596 15.55 11.75 -11.78
N GLY A 597 16.36 10.92 -11.11
CA GLY A 597 16.75 11.11 -9.71
C GLY A 597 16.49 9.96 -8.74
N ALA A 598 15.89 8.84 -9.16
CA ALA A 598 15.70 7.69 -8.26
C ALA A 598 17.05 7.00 -7.97
N SER A 599 17.49 7.03 -6.70
CA SER A 599 18.73 6.34 -6.29
C SER A 599 18.51 4.83 -6.25
N ALA A 600 19.54 4.04 -6.59
CA ALA A 600 19.52 2.57 -6.52
C ALA A 600 19.08 2.00 -5.15
N ARG A 601 19.12 2.81 -4.10
CA ARG A 601 18.64 2.47 -2.75
C ARG A 601 17.11 2.46 -2.65
N ALA A 602 16.41 3.36 -3.34
CA ALA A 602 14.95 3.38 -3.40
C ALA A 602 14.40 2.13 -4.11
N VAL A 603 15.11 1.66 -5.15
CA VAL A 603 14.79 0.42 -5.85
C VAL A 603 14.96 -0.81 -4.95
N VAL A 604 15.94 -0.77 -4.05
CA VAL A 604 16.19 -1.86 -3.08
C VAL A 604 15.15 -1.83 -1.95
N ASP A 605 14.75 -0.66 -1.48
CA ASP A 605 13.71 -0.51 -0.46
C ASP A 605 12.34 -0.95 -1.00
N ASP A 606 11.98 -0.60 -2.24
CA ASP A 606 10.75 -1.06 -2.89
C ASP A 606 10.74 -2.59 -3.16
N LEU A 607 11.90 -3.18 -3.47
CA LEU A 607 12.04 -4.64 -3.62
C LEU A 607 11.90 -5.38 -2.29
N LEU A 608 12.38 -4.79 -1.20
CA LEU A 608 12.22 -5.32 0.15
C LEU A 608 10.77 -5.22 0.60
N ASP A 609 10.09 -4.10 0.31
CA ASP A 609 8.65 -3.91 0.58
C ASP A 609 7.78 -4.89 -0.23
N ILE A 610 8.13 -5.19 -1.48
CA ILE A 610 7.43 -6.21 -2.28
C ILE A 610 7.67 -7.62 -1.72
N LEU A 611 8.88 -7.94 -1.25
CA LEU A 611 9.16 -9.22 -0.60
C LEU A 611 8.45 -9.36 0.75
N GLU A 612 8.32 -8.26 1.51
CA GLU A 612 7.52 -8.19 2.74
C GLU A 612 6.03 -8.35 2.42
N GLN A 613 5.49 -7.66 1.41
CA GLN A 613 4.09 -7.77 1.02
C GLN A 613 3.76 -9.14 0.42
N THR A 614 4.67 -9.78 -0.30
CA THR A 614 4.48 -11.13 -0.84
C THR A 614 4.53 -12.19 0.28
N THR A 615 5.28 -11.92 1.36
CA THR A 615 5.29 -12.75 2.58
C THR A 615 4.12 -12.43 3.52
N GLU A 616 3.51 -11.25 3.44
CA GLU A 616 2.26 -10.87 4.14
C GLU A 616 1.00 -11.36 3.40
N GLN A 617 0.95 -11.32 2.07
CA GLN A 617 -0.16 -11.86 1.27
C GLN A 617 -0.16 -13.39 1.25
N ASN A 618 1.02 -14.01 1.29
CA ASN A 618 1.16 -15.45 1.61
C ASN A 618 1.28 -15.70 3.13
N GLY A 619 1.13 -14.63 3.93
CA GLY A 619 1.22 -14.56 5.38
C GLY A 619 -0.02 -15.09 6.07
N ALA A 620 -0.42 -16.30 5.70
CA ALA A 620 -1.08 -17.18 6.62
C ALA A 620 -0.09 -17.52 7.74
N GLY A 621 -0.09 -16.74 8.84
CA GLY A 621 0.38 -17.28 10.14
C GLY A 621 -0.26 -18.66 10.32
N PRO A 622 0.46 -19.66 10.85
CA PRO A 622 0.28 -21.09 10.54
C PRO A 622 -1.20 -21.47 10.43
N ARG A 623 -1.72 -21.42 9.18
CA ARG A 623 -3.02 -21.96 8.83
C ARG A 623 -2.86 -23.47 8.82
N ASP A 624 -3.85 -24.15 9.38
CA ASP A 624 -3.89 -25.59 9.42
C ASP A 624 -3.95 -26.12 7.97
N PHE A 625 -2.81 -26.61 7.45
CA PHE A 625 -2.82 -27.49 6.28
C PHE A 625 -3.64 -28.72 6.67
N ALA A 626 -4.67 -29.04 5.88
CA ALA A 626 -5.59 -30.15 6.19
C ALA A 626 -4.85 -31.50 6.15
N THR A 627 -3.74 -31.58 5.41
CA THR A 627 -2.89 -32.77 5.30
C THR A 627 -1.39 -32.45 5.24
N GLU A 628 -0.54 -33.41 5.67
CA GLU A 628 0.93 -33.36 5.58
C GLU A 628 1.43 -33.17 4.13
N THR A 629 0.65 -33.60 3.15
CA THR A 629 0.97 -33.49 1.71
C THR A 629 0.90 -32.04 1.22
N GLU A 630 -0.07 -31.27 1.69
CA GLU A 630 -0.24 -29.85 1.33
C GLU A 630 0.89 -28.99 1.91
N ARG A 631 1.32 -29.31 3.13
CA ARG A 631 2.47 -28.67 3.76
C ARG A 631 3.76 -28.91 2.96
N ARG A 632 4.00 -30.16 2.53
CA ARG A 632 5.18 -30.50 1.71
C ARG A 632 5.16 -29.85 0.33
N ARG A 633 3.97 -29.63 -0.24
CA ARG A 633 3.80 -28.93 -1.51
C ARG A 633 4.16 -27.44 -1.38
N ALA A 634 3.68 -26.78 -0.33
CA ALA A 634 4.02 -25.39 -0.03
C ALA A 634 5.53 -25.19 0.27
N GLU A 635 6.16 -26.07 1.05
CA GLU A 635 7.60 -26.04 1.31
C GLU A 635 8.42 -26.25 0.02
N THR A 636 7.93 -27.09 -0.90
CA THR A 636 8.55 -27.34 -2.21
C THR A 636 8.43 -26.12 -3.14
N ASP A 637 7.29 -25.45 -3.15
CA ASP A 637 7.05 -24.30 -4.02
C ASP A 637 7.79 -23.04 -3.56
N GLN A 638 7.94 -22.85 -2.25
CA GLN A 638 8.83 -21.82 -1.68
C GLN A 638 10.30 -22.07 -2.07
N ARG A 639 10.75 -23.32 -2.07
CA ARG A 639 12.11 -23.69 -2.48
C ARG A 639 12.35 -23.42 -3.98
N LYS A 640 11.39 -23.76 -4.83
CA LYS A 640 11.43 -23.45 -6.27
C LYS A 640 11.46 -21.95 -6.56
N LEU A 641 10.82 -21.13 -5.73
CA LEU A 641 10.82 -19.67 -5.86
C LEU A 641 12.22 -19.10 -5.55
N VAL A 642 12.86 -19.57 -4.48
CA VAL A 642 14.23 -19.18 -4.11
C VAL A 642 15.23 -19.60 -5.19
N ASP A 643 15.10 -20.81 -5.72
CA ASP A 643 15.98 -21.30 -6.80
C ASP A 643 15.80 -20.49 -8.09
N ARG A 644 14.56 -20.09 -8.42
CA ARG A 644 14.29 -19.21 -9.57
C ARG A 644 14.91 -17.83 -9.41
N LEU A 645 14.77 -17.21 -8.25
CA LEU A 645 15.36 -15.90 -7.97
C LEU A 645 16.90 -15.95 -8.01
N SER A 646 17.50 -17.00 -7.46
CA SER A 646 18.95 -17.21 -7.49
C SER A 646 19.48 -17.39 -8.93
N ASN A 647 18.78 -18.17 -9.75
CA ASN A 647 19.15 -18.38 -11.16
C ASN A 647 18.95 -17.13 -12.03
N MET A 648 17.97 -16.29 -11.72
CA MET A 648 17.72 -15.03 -12.40
C MET A 648 18.82 -14.00 -12.08
N LEU A 649 19.28 -13.96 -10.82
CA LEU A 649 20.40 -13.12 -10.40
C LEU A 649 21.70 -13.49 -11.16
N LYS A 650 22.00 -14.79 -11.24
CA LYS A 650 23.20 -15.31 -11.91
C LYS A 650 23.16 -15.16 -13.43
N SER A 651 21.99 -15.33 -14.05
CA SER A 651 21.89 -15.32 -15.52
C SER A 651 21.68 -13.92 -16.10
N GLU A 652 21.09 -12.97 -15.37
CA GLU A 652 20.76 -11.64 -15.90
C GLU A 652 21.57 -10.48 -15.32
N ILE A 653 22.08 -10.60 -14.10
CA ILE A 653 22.72 -9.48 -13.37
C ILE A 653 24.24 -9.61 -13.37
N GLU A 654 24.79 -10.81 -13.10
CA GLU A 654 26.24 -11.06 -13.10
C GLU A 654 26.93 -10.71 -14.44
N PRO A 655 26.37 -11.01 -15.63
CA PRO A 655 26.99 -10.65 -16.90
C PRO A 655 27.03 -9.13 -17.14
N LYS A 656 26.03 -8.40 -16.61
CA LYS A 656 25.94 -6.92 -16.71
C LYS A 656 26.91 -6.23 -15.76
N LEU A 657 27.24 -6.87 -14.64
CA LEU A 657 28.26 -6.41 -13.71
C LEU A 657 29.68 -6.69 -14.25
N ALA A 658 29.87 -7.80 -14.98
CA ALA A 658 31.14 -8.18 -15.59
C ALA A 658 31.55 -7.28 -16.78
N SER A 659 30.60 -6.70 -17.51
CA SER A 659 30.89 -5.77 -18.62
C SER A 659 31.17 -4.33 -18.17
N ALA A 660 30.93 -3.99 -16.90
CA ALA A 660 31.20 -2.67 -16.33
C ALA A 660 32.68 -2.57 -15.89
N LYS A 661 33.61 -2.50 -16.85
CA LYS A 661 34.99 -2.10 -16.55
C LYS A 661 35.16 -0.59 -16.67
N ALA A 662 35.76 -0.02 -15.63
CA ALA A 662 36.20 1.38 -15.44
C ALA A 662 35.13 2.38 -14.95
N ASN A 663 34.68 2.24 -13.69
CA ASN A 663 34.38 3.37 -12.82
C ASN A 663 34.34 2.94 -11.35
N GLU A 664 34.84 3.78 -10.43
CA GLU A 664 34.92 3.51 -8.98
C GLU A 664 33.56 3.14 -8.33
N ALA A 665 32.45 3.58 -8.94
CA ALA A 665 31.10 3.19 -8.55
C ALA A 665 30.84 1.69 -8.76
N ALA A 666 31.36 1.07 -9.83
CA ALA A 666 31.16 -0.35 -10.14
C ALA A 666 31.94 -1.27 -9.19
N VAL A 667 33.09 -0.83 -8.67
CA VAL A 667 33.87 -1.55 -7.66
C VAL A 667 33.14 -1.58 -6.31
N ARG A 668 32.42 -0.49 -5.98
CA ARG A 668 31.61 -0.38 -4.76
C ARG A 668 30.32 -1.23 -4.86
N THR A 669 29.62 -1.16 -5.99
CA THR A 669 28.43 -1.98 -6.25
C THR A 669 28.77 -3.48 -6.31
N LYS A 670 29.92 -3.86 -6.87
CA LYS A 670 30.39 -5.26 -6.84
C LYS A 670 30.68 -5.72 -5.42
N ARG A 671 31.29 -4.87 -4.58
CA ARG A 671 31.55 -5.19 -3.17
C ARG A 671 30.26 -5.35 -2.36
N ASP A 672 29.26 -4.51 -2.61
CA ASP A 672 27.95 -4.58 -1.95
C ASP A 672 27.14 -5.81 -2.41
N VAL A 673 27.27 -6.21 -3.68
CA VAL A 673 26.67 -7.44 -4.23
C VAL A 673 27.39 -8.70 -3.72
N ASP A 674 28.72 -8.68 -3.61
CA ASP A 674 29.50 -9.79 -3.02
C ASP A 674 29.21 -9.93 -1.51
N GLU A 675 29.03 -8.82 -0.77
CA GLU A 675 28.58 -8.81 0.63
C GLU A 675 27.12 -9.32 0.76
N MET A 676 26.24 -9.02 -0.20
CA MET A 676 24.88 -9.55 -0.25
C MET A 676 24.83 -11.04 -0.63
N LEU A 677 25.64 -11.51 -1.58
CA LEU A 677 25.76 -12.94 -1.92
C LEU A 677 26.33 -13.72 -0.74
N ALA A 678 27.35 -13.20 -0.06
CA ALA A 678 27.86 -13.76 1.17
C ALA A 678 26.79 -13.74 2.28
N ALA A 679 25.93 -12.72 2.38
CA ALA A 679 24.83 -12.68 3.32
C ALA A 679 23.71 -13.68 2.97
N VAL A 680 23.38 -13.88 1.69
CA VAL A 680 22.35 -14.83 1.22
C VAL A 680 22.83 -16.27 1.35
N GLU A 681 24.08 -16.58 0.99
CA GLU A 681 24.70 -17.88 1.23
C GLU A 681 24.89 -18.15 2.73
N LYS A 682 25.22 -17.11 3.52
CA LYS A 682 25.23 -17.19 4.97
C LYS A 682 23.83 -17.38 5.52
N THR A 683 22.76 -16.84 4.91
CA THR A 683 21.36 -17.01 5.38
C THR A 683 20.81 -18.39 5.02
N ALA A 684 21.10 -18.90 3.81
CA ALA A 684 20.80 -20.28 3.40
C ALA A 684 21.61 -21.32 4.21
N GLY A 685 22.90 -21.05 4.46
CA GLY A 685 23.74 -21.82 5.36
C GLY A 685 23.36 -21.67 6.84
N LEU A 686 22.84 -20.51 7.25
CA LEU A 686 22.35 -20.24 8.60
C LEU A 686 21.03 -20.95 8.86
N GLN A 687 20.20 -21.27 7.87
CA GLN A 687 18.97 -22.03 8.11
C GLN A 687 19.30 -23.50 8.43
N ALA A 688 20.29 -24.08 7.74
CA ALA A 688 20.83 -25.41 8.05
C ALA A 688 21.64 -25.42 9.36
N LYS A 689 22.48 -24.39 9.60
CA LYS A 689 23.24 -24.22 10.85
C LYS A 689 22.35 -23.84 12.04
N LYS A 690 21.25 -23.11 11.85
CA LYS A 690 20.24 -22.78 12.88
C LYS A 690 19.49 -24.04 13.29
N THR A 691 19.11 -24.90 12.34
CA THR A 691 18.47 -26.18 12.67
C THR A 691 19.43 -27.13 13.41
N ALA A 692 20.71 -27.14 13.04
CA ALA A 692 21.74 -27.92 13.74
C ALA A 692 22.12 -27.33 15.12
N CYS A 693 22.23 -26.00 15.21
CA CYS A 693 22.54 -25.26 16.43
C CYS A 693 21.37 -25.29 17.42
N GLU A 694 20.12 -25.21 16.96
CA GLU A 694 18.91 -25.40 17.78
C GLU A 694 18.81 -26.83 18.31
N ARG A 695 19.20 -27.85 17.52
CA ARG A 695 19.32 -29.23 18.03
C ARG A 695 20.41 -29.37 19.08
N GLN A 696 21.58 -28.78 18.88
CA GLN A 696 22.67 -28.83 19.86
C GLN A 696 22.38 -27.99 21.12
N LEU A 697 21.74 -26.82 20.99
CA LEU A 697 21.26 -26.01 22.12
C LEU A 697 20.20 -26.76 22.93
N LYS A 698 19.34 -27.56 22.28
CA LYS A 698 18.33 -28.38 22.95
C LYS A 698 18.94 -29.58 23.70
N ILE A 699 20.04 -30.14 23.19
CA ILE A 699 20.82 -31.18 23.86
C ILE A 699 21.58 -30.59 25.05
N ALA A 700 22.32 -29.51 24.85
CA ALA A 700 23.07 -28.81 25.90
C ALA A 700 22.15 -28.29 27.03
N ARG A 701 20.94 -27.83 26.70
CA ARG A 701 19.95 -27.40 27.70
C ARG A 701 19.36 -28.57 28.49
N LYS A 702 19.20 -29.75 27.87
CA LYS A 702 18.81 -30.98 28.58
C LYS A 702 19.90 -31.47 29.53
N GLU A 703 21.16 -31.36 29.13
CA GLU A 703 22.31 -31.70 29.97
C GLU A 703 22.46 -30.70 31.13
N LEU A 704 22.29 -29.41 30.87
CA LEU A 704 22.28 -28.36 31.89
C LEU A 704 21.13 -28.54 32.89
N ASP A 705 19.91 -28.85 32.42
CA ASP A 705 18.77 -29.14 33.29
C ASP A 705 18.95 -30.46 34.08
N ALA A 706 19.76 -31.40 33.59
CA ALA A 706 20.10 -32.63 34.30
C ALA A 706 21.17 -32.38 35.38
N ILE A 707 22.17 -31.54 35.09
CA ILE A 707 23.20 -31.10 36.04
C ILE A 707 22.57 -30.24 37.14
N MET A 708 21.70 -29.29 36.80
CA MET A 708 20.97 -28.47 37.77
C MET A 708 20.03 -29.30 38.66
N ARG A 709 19.39 -30.34 38.11
CA ARG A 709 18.58 -31.29 38.90
C ARG A 709 19.42 -32.23 39.78
N ALA A 710 20.66 -32.51 39.40
CA ALA A 710 21.61 -33.29 40.19
C ALA A 710 22.30 -32.45 41.30
N GLN A 711 22.39 -31.13 41.15
CA GLN A 711 23.08 -30.24 42.10
C GLN A 711 22.16 -29.46 43.05
N VAL A 712 20.88 -29.27 42.74
CA VAL A 712 19.94 -28.60 43.65
C VAL A 712 19.17 -29.62 44.49
N GLY A 713 19.86 -30.14 45.50
CA GLY A 713 19.21 -30.54 46.73
C GLY A 713 18.91 -29.29 47.57
N ASN A 714 17.62 -28.97 47.70
CA ASN A 714 17.02 -28.29 48.86
C ASN A 714 17.54 -26.90 49.25
N VAL A 715 17.15 -25.81 48.56
CA VAL A 715 17.07 -24.45 49.15
C VAL A 715 15.94 -23.65 48.46
N GLY A 716 15.06 -23.02 49.26
CA GLY A 716 13.83 -22.32 48.82
C GLY A 716 14.04 -20.93 48.17
N PRO A 717 12.95 -20.28 47.69
CA PRO A 717 13.05 -19.13 46.79
C PRO A 717 13.09 -17.79 47.53
N ASN A 718 14.00 -16.88 47.16
CA ASN A 718 13.76 -15.44 47.09
C ASN A 718 15.01 -14.64 46.69
N TYR A 719 14.90 -13.81 45.63
CA TYR A 719 15.39 -12.41 45.65
C TYR A 719 15.00 -11.52 44.43
N TYR A 720 14.17 -11.94 43.46
CA TYR A 720 13.91 -11.12 42.25
C TYR A 720 12.45 -10.83 41.89
N ASP A 721 11.50 -11.08 42.80
CA ASP A 721 10.08 -10.75 42.59
C ASP A 721 9.59 -9.74 43.66
N ASP A 722 9.78 -8.44 43.42
CA ASP A 722 8.99 -7.39 44.06
C ASP A 722 8.51 -6.35 43.00
N PRO A 723 7.22 -6.32 42.65
CA PRO A 723 6.63 -5.36 41.71
C PRO A 723 6.52 -3.91 42.24
N ALA A 724 6.94 -3.61 43.48
CA ALA A 724 6.86 -2.26 44.03
C ALA A 724 7.95 -1.28 43.53
N ALA A 725 8.96 -1.76 42.80
CA ALA A 725 10.16 -0.98 42.45
C ALA A 725 10.03 -0.02 41.24
N TRP A 726 8.84 0.12 40.61
CA TRP A 726 8.64 0.96 39.41
C TRP A 726 7.60 2.08 39.56
N ARG A 727 7.27 2.50 40.79
CA ARG A 727 6.52 3.77 40.98
C ARG A 727 7.50 4.94 40.98
N GLN A 728 7.21 5.96 40.17
CA GLN A 728 7.93 7.24 40.17
C GLN A 728 7.99 7.84 41.58
N PRO A 729 9.13 8.39 42.03
CA PRO A 729 9.18 9.07 43.32
C PRO A 729 8.71 10.52 43.19
N SER A 730 7.68 10.87 43.94
CA SER A 730 7.44 12.24 44.41
C SER A 730 8.65 12.71 45.24
N TYR A 731 9.26 13.81 44.84
CA TYR A 731 10.48 14.37 45.45
C TYR A 731 10.16 15.24 46.69
N GLN A 732 10.80 14.93 47.83
CA GLN A 732 11.24 15.89 48.86
C GLN A 732 12.56 15.41 49.53
N PRO A 733 13.48 16.30 49.96
CA PRO A 733 14.89 15.94 50.19
C PRO A 733 15.29 15.74 51.67
N SER A 734 16.29 14.86 51.93
CA SER A 734 17.43 14.91 52.92
C SER A 734 17.82 13.49 53.48
N PRO A 735 18.98 13.24 54.14
CA PRO A 735 20.27 12.90 53.51
C PRO A 735 20.95 11.59 54.02
N SER A 736 21.85 11.05 53.17
CA SER A 736 23.05 10.22 53.43
C SER A 736 22.95 8.79 54.03
N ARG A 737 23.42 7.79 53.25
CA ARG A 737 24.03 6.53 53.73
C ARG A 737 25.13 6.06 52.75
N PRO A 738 26.25 5.46 53.24
CA PRO A 738 27.40 5.06 52.41
C PRO A 738 27.21 3.68 51.75
N PRO A 739 27.98 3.34 50.69
CA PRO A 739 27.82 2.10 49.93
C PRO A 739 28.53 0.89 50.57
N PRO A 740 28.08 -0.36 50.28
CA PRO A 740 28.63 -1.60 50.85
C PRO A 740 29.88 -2.12 50.12
N PRO A 741 30.66 -3.03 50.75
CA PRO A 741 31.95 -3.53 50.22
C PRO A 741 31.78 -4.61 49.13
N PRO A 742 32.83 -4.90 48.33
CA PRO A 742 32.72 -5.78 47.16
C PRO A 742 32.76 -7.30 47.53
N PRO A 743 32.21 -8.20 46.69
CA PRO A 743 32.07 -9.62 47.00
C PRO A 743 33.31 -10.47 46.67
N SER A 744 33.40 -11.61 47.36
CA SER A 744 34.48 -12.61 47.41
C SER A 744 34.54 -13.61 46.23
N ASP A 745 35.70 -14.27 46.08
CA ASP A 745 36.19 -15.35 45.18
C ASP A 745 35.24 -16.35 44.48
N LEU A 746 33.95 -16.40 44.81
CA LEU A 746 32.97 -17.27 44.15
C LEU A 746 32.64 -16.76 42.73
N ASP A 747 32.65 -15.44 42.52
CA ASP A 747 32.38 -14.81 41.22
C ASP A 747 33.51 -15.07 40.20
N ASP A 748 34.75 -15.19 40.65
CA ASP A 748 35.91 -15.38 39.77
C ASP A 748 35.91 -16.74 39.10
N ARG A 749 35.42 -17.77 39.78
CA ARG A 749 35.33 -19.12 39.21
C ARG A 749 34.18 -19.23 38.21
N VAL A 750 33.05 -18.60 38.51
CA VAL A 750 31.89 -18.51 37.60
C VAL A 750 32.23 -17.65 36.38
N ALA A 751 32.95 -16.55 36.57
CA ALA A 751 33.42 -15.69 35.48
C ALA A 751 34.39 -16.43 34.55
N ARG A 752 35.32 -17.24 35.11
CA ARG A 752 36.23 -18.07 34.31
C ARG A 752 35.49 -19.12 33.47
N GLU A 753 34.51 -19.82 34.05
CA GLU A 753 33.70 -20.80 33.31
C GLU A 753 32.82 -20.13 32.24
N LEU A 754 32.26 -18.95 32.50
CA LEU A 754 31.51 -18.16 31.53
C LEU A 754 32.38 -17.65 30.38
N ASP A 755 33.61 -17.26 30.67
CA ASP A 755 34.58 -16.82 29.66
C ASP A 755 35.10 -17.99 28.81
N GLU A 756 35.21 -19.19 29.39
CA GLU A 756 35.55 -20.40 28.65
C GLU A 756 34.41 -20.84 27.73
N LEU A 757 33.16 -20.71 28.21
CA LEU A 757 31.96 -20.98 27.43
C LEU A 757 31.78 -19.97 26.29
N LYS A 758 32.00 -18.68 26.54
CA LYS A 758 32.01 -17.63 25.50
C LYS A 758 33.08 -17.89 24.45
N ARG A 759 34.31 -18.21 24.86
CA ARG A 759 35.40 -18.57 23.95
C ARG A 759 35.13 -19.86 23.17
N SER A 760 34.38 -20.80 23.73
CA SER A 760 33.93 -22.02 23.03
C SER A 760 32.86 -21.71 21.98
N ILE A 761 31.91 -20.82 22.30
CA ILE A 761 30.86 -20.35 21.38
C ILE A 761 31.46 -19.54 20.22
N ASP A 762 32.40 -18.64 20.51
CA ASP A 762 33.03 -17.78 19.50
C ASP A 762 33.99 -18.55 18.59
N ARG A 763 34.55 -19.68 19.04
CA ARG A 763 35.32 -20.61 18.18
C ARG A 763 34.44 -21.46 17.26
N ARG A 764 33.15 -21.61 17.58
CA ARG A 764 32.19 -22.43 16.81
C ARG A 764 31.31 -21.61 15.86
N LYS A 765 31.19 -20.31 16.10
CA LYS A 765 30.61 -19.33 15.16
C LYS A 765 31.58 -19.04 14.04
#